data_AF-A0A081CH88-F1
#
_entry.id   AF-A0A081CH88-F1
#
_cell.length_a   1.000
_cell.length_b   1.000
_cell.length_c   1.000
_cell.angle_alpha   90.00
_cell.angle_beta   90.00
_cell.angle_gamma   90.00
#
_symmetry.space_group_name_H-M   'P 1'
#
loop_
_entity.id
_entity.type
_entity.pdbx_description
1 polymer ?
#
loop_
_entity_poly.entity_id
_entity_poly.type
_entity_poly.pdbx_seq_one_letter_code
_entity_poly.pdbx_strand_id
1 'polypeptide(L)'
;MTSLELPRILIVDHFDSYTLNLLSLLHPAAADGQTSQQHREELTRRIAQRVVVLPHTHPLLAPNAFLEHVRPHIDAIILSPGPGSPDKAADFGAAETLLKDVRLDIPVLGVCLGHQGLATAFGGQVTRAISVRHGLQSRLKISKRPDDSSQSQERAPSILEGVPQDCLVVRYNSLVVDADTLPDCLEVTAWSYDKVSTAPPPRPGNTRKRVAPPIMRSTAEPLAPFKHRDVANLSRSPSTVPISSRGGSERLSDIGELALSEATSVSDIQDVDCAIANDSTSSPAIMALQHKTLPFHGVQFHPESIESTWGHTIMTNFLDGVRKFWEQVSARDGDGAAREARARISSWTDTRLALPRHISLAGERCLASDTSTLMIASASTANAKPAPMKLLARRSASLSDDCMPDMVGIFDRLFRHQSPAGAVWLDSARHKDPHSRYSFMALPSFALSYKDGSDAVIVSGDEQSHHNAQLGKTAQPATLWSFMDALQRDLRSSIDMSASKGLLDDDQQGTIFQTGFSGYWGYEMKNESLQLDTRVPVGSRADDFDAEFLYCPRVLAFDHHLRQWIAFALVEGAQPTSPRTGPFGEVSGALESLQADGRSWAKWGLESGKAESWLEEVLNSALQASQGSALPKAASDGSAFREAMPPLRPRMLAEDYMDQIESARELIAAGESYELCMTNQFQGRLAPLSSLPETADTDHFDLYCKLRARNPAPYSAFLRLPSFCRQPGVRQRGRAILSTSPERFMRVTADGLVEMKPIKGTLARAGYAPGEHDMRAGHGDAHQELIKRKWREAQDEARRAKLSADVKERAENLMIVDLIRADLFSFCHSDSVAVPKLMQVESYETVHQLVTTVTGKLKASVGTTEAVRRCFPPGSMTGAPKRRSVQLLERLELNLADAERDDDLRARRGIYSGALGWLGVDGAADYSVVIRTLIANGDDVSIGAGGAVTYLSDARQEWQEVLDKVTALATIDL
;
A
#
# COMPACT_ATOMS: atom_id res chain seq x y z
N MET A 1 36.26 -6.09 -2.05
CA MET A 1 36.30 -4.61 -2.00
C MET A 1 36.14 -4.11 -0.57
N THR A 2 36.74 -2.98 -0.18
CA THR A 2 36.22 -2.27 1.02
C THR A 2 34.85 -1.69 0.66
N SER A 3 33.91 -1.60 1.61
CA SER A 3 32.55 -1.10 1.31
C SER A 3 32.52 0.33 0.72
N LEU A 4 33.61 1.10 0.85
CA LEU A 4 33.72 2.45 0.31
C LEU A 4 34.17 2.51 -1.16
N GLU A 5 34.71 1.43 -1.72
CA GLU A 5 35.13 1.37 -3.12
C GLU A 5 33.93 1.12 -4.05
N LEU A 6 33.02 2.10 -4.13
CA LEU A 6 31.76 1.94 -4.86
C LEU A 6 31.89 2.44 -6.32
N PRO A 7 31.66 1.60 -7.34
CA PRO A 7 31.61 2.03 -8.74
C PRO A 7 30.36 2.87 -9.04
N ARG A 8 30.30 3.49 -10.22
CA ARG A 8 29.07 4.13 -10.71
C ARG A 8 28.15 3.08 -11.34
N ILE A 9 26.94 2.94 -10.82
CA ILE A 9 26.02 1.86 -11.19
C ILE A 9 24.75 2.46 -11.78
N LEU A 10 24.32 1.93 -12.92
CA LEU A 10 22.97 2.14 -13.44
C LEU A 10 22.09 0.96 -13.06
N ILE A 11 20.97 1.24 -12.40
CA ILE A 11 19.88 0.28 -12.23
C ILE A 11 18.80 0.64 -13.26
N VAL A 12 18.48 -0.31 -14.14
CA VAL A 12 17.35 -0.19 -15.08
C VAL A 12 16.12 -0.79 -14.40
N ASP A 13 15.17 0.06 -14.05
CA ASP A 13 13.93 -0.31 -13.36
C ASP A 13 12.84 -0.75 -14.36
N HIS A 14 12.38 -1.98 -14.23
CA HIS A 14 11.29 -2.56 -15.03
C HIS A 14 9.93 -2.40 -14.35
N PHE A 15 9.76 -1.30 -13.60
CA PHE A 15 8.55 -0.96 -12.84
C PHE A 15 8.18 -2.01 -11.78
N ASP A 16 9.18 -2.60 -11.14
CA ASP A 16 8.97 -3.47 -9.99
C ASP A 16 8.81 -2.65 -8.71
N SER A 17 7.98 -3.15 -7.80
CA SER A 17 7.89 -2.65 -6.43
C SER A 17 9.06 -3.08 -5.55
N TYR A 18 10.03 -3.87 -6.04
CA TYR A 18 11.18 -4.31 -5.25
C TYR A 18 12.52 -3.69 -5.67
N THR A 19 12.58 -2.95 -6.80
CA THR A 19 13.83 -2.44 -7.37
C THR A 19 14.71 -1.69 -6.37
N LEU A 20 14.12 -0.84 -5.51
CA LEU A 20 14.88 -0.05 -4.55
C LEU A 20 15.44 -0.86 -3.37
N ASN A 21 14.95 -2.08 -3.13
CA ASN A 21 15.56 -2.97 -2.15
C ASN A 21 16.98 -3.39 -2.58
N LEU A 22 17.32 -3.36 -3.88
CA LEU A 22 18.68 -3.62 -4.35
C LEU A 22 19.70 -2.62 -3.77
N LEU A 23 19.27 -1.39 -3.45
CA LEU A 23 20.13 -0.38 -2.81
C LEU A 23 20.55 -0.81 -1.40
N SER A 24 19.71 -1.61 -0.72
CA SER A 24 20.05 -2.14 0.61
C SER A 24 21.24 -3.09 0.55
N LEU A 25 21.40 -3.84 -0.54
CA LEU A 25 22.50 -4.79 -0.72
C LEU A 25 23.86 -4.11 -0.96
N LEU A 26 23.86 -2.83 -1.32
CA LEU A 26 25.08 -2.02 -1.46
C LEU A 26 25.62 -1.54 -0.10
N HIS A 27 24.83 -1.66 0.97
CA HIS A 27 25.33 -1.50 2.34
C HIS A 27 25.97 -2.81 2.82
N PRO A 28 27.02 -2.74 3.67
CA PRO A 28 27.56 -3.94 4.29
C PRO A 28 26.50 -4.61 5.16
N ALA A 29 26.54 -5.95 5.24
CA ALA A 29 25.67 -6.70 6.12
C ALA A 29 25.87 -6.22 7.57
N ALA A 30 24.78 -6.06 8.32
CA ALA A 30 24.77 -5.51 9.68
C ALA A 30 25.60 -6.30 10.73
N ALA A 31 26.24 -7.41 10.33
CA ALA A 31 26.95 -8.33 11.21
C ALA A 31 28.31 -7.80 11.72
N ASP A 32 28.89 -6.76 11.10
CA ASP A 32 30.13 -6.16 11.60
C ASP A 32 29.83 -4.94 12.47
N GLY A 33 29.57 -5.18 13.76
CA GLY A 33 29.38 -4.18 14.83
C GLY A 33 30.58 -3.25 15.09
N GLN A 34 31.50 -3.10 14.13
CA GLN A 34 32.68 -2.24 14.15
C GLN A 34 32.62 -1.08 13.14
N THR A 35 31.59 -1.02 12.29
CA THR A 35 31.50 0.07 11.30
C THR A 35 31.05 1.37 11.99
N SER A 36 31.92 2.38 12.04
CA SER A 36 31.57 3.67 12.67
C SER A 36 30.38 4.33 11.97
N GLN A 37 29.58 5.10 12.71
CA GLN A 37 28.46 5.87 12.15
C GLN A 37 28.91 6.74 10.96
N GLN A 38 30.09 7.35 11.08
CA GLN A 38 30.70 8.15 10.02
C GLN A 38 30.95 7.35 8.73
N HIS A 39 31.34 6.08 8.83
CA HIS A 39 31.54 5.21 7.67
C HIS A 39 30.21 4.90 6.98
N ARG A 40 29.14 4.63 7.73
CA ARG A 40 27.79 4.38 7.19
C ARG A 40 27.20 5.62 6.50
N GLU A 41 27.38 6.79 7.09
CA GLU A 41 26.95 8.07 6.50
C GLU A 41 27.69 8.35 5.19
N GLU A 42 29.01 8.13 5.17
CA GLU A 42 29.83 8.28 3.97
C GLU A 42 29.42 7.30 2.86
N LEU A 43 29.15 6.04 3.19
CA LEU A 43 28.67 5.05 2.22
C LEU A 43 27.29 5.43 1.65
N THR A 44 26.36 5.84 2.52
CA THR A 44 25.04 6.32 2.11
C THR A 44 25.16 7.47 1.13
N ARG A 45 26.06 8.43 1.41
CA ARG A 45 26.36 9.55 0.51
C ARG A 45 26.92 9.08 -0.83
N ARG A 46 27.84 8.11 -0.84
CA ARG A 46 28.41 7.54 -2.07
C ARG A 46 27.35 6.83 -2.92
N ILE A 47 26.48 6.02 -2.30
CA ILE A 47 25.38 5.35 -3.00
C ILE A 47 24.48 6.39 -3.68
N ALA A 48 24.06 7.42 -2.96
CA ALA A 48 23.22 8.48 -3.51
C ALA A 48 23.88 9.26 -4.68
N GLN A 49 25.21 9.37 -4.70
CA GLN A 49 25.93 10.11 -5.74
C GLN A 49 26.37 9.27 -6.94
N ARG A 50 26.47 7.95 -6.79
CA ARG A 50 27.08 7.04 -7.77
C ARG A 50 26.11 6.03 -8.36
N VAL A 51 24.95 5.83 -7.73
CA VAL A 51 23.91 4.93 -8.22
C VAL A 51 22.77 5.75 -8.79
N VAL A 52 22.34 5.41 -9.99
CA VAL A 52 21.16 6.00 -10.62
C VAL A 52 20.17 4.91 -10.98
N VAL A 53 18.89 5.17 -10.70
CA VAL A 53 17.78 4.31 -11.11
C VAL A 53 17.03 5.02 -12.22
N LEU A 54 16.92 4.39 -13.39
CA LEU A 54 16.14 4.90 -14.52
C LEU A 54 15.09 3.86 -14.92
N PRO A 55 13.82 4.24 -15.13
CA PRO A 55 12.83 3.31 -15.67
C PRO A 55 13.26 2.85 -17.07
N HIS A 56 12.96 1.60 -17.43
CA HIS A 56 13.37 1.01 -18.70
C HIS A 56 12.82 1.76 -19.93
N THR A 57 11.77 2.58 -19.75
CA THR A 57 11.20 3.47 -20.77
C THR A 57 11.85 4.85 -20.85
N HIS A 58 12.83 5.15 -19.99
CA HIS A 58 13.45 6.47 -19.95
C HIS A 58 14.18 6.81 -21.26
N PRO A 59 14.01 8.02 -21.83
CA PRO A 59 14.64 8.38 -23.11
C PRO A 59 16.17 8.25 -23.15
N LEU A 60 16.85 8.39 -22.00
CA LEU A 60 18.31 8.18 -21.89
C LEU A 60 18.75 6.72 -22.11
N LEU A 61 17.84 5.75 -22.10
CA LEU A 61 18.14 4.35 -22.40
C LEU A 61 17.97 4.03 -23.89
N ALA A 62 17.51 4.98 -24.72
CA ALA A 62 17.50 4.81 -26.16
C ALA A 62 18.94 4.63 -26.69
N PRO A 63 19.20 3.78 -27.69
CA PRO A 63 20.57 3.33 -28.01
C PRO A 63 21.61 4.44 -28.21
N ASN A 64 21.29 5.46 -29.01
CA ASN A 64 22.22 6.57 -29.26
C ASN A 64 22.40 7.46 -28.02
N ALA A 65 21.29 7.81 -27.35
CA ALA A 65 21.34 8.64 -26.14
C ALA A 65 22.08 7.94 -25.01
N PHE A 66 21.91 6.63 -24.86
CA PHE A 66 22.60 5.82 -23.85
C PHE A 66 24.10 5.84 -24.07
N LEU A 67 24.56 5.55 -25.29
CA LEU A 67 25.98 5.50 -25.61
C LEU A 67 26.68 6.85 -25.50
N GLU A 68 25.99 7.93 -25.84
CA GLU A 68 26.54 9.28 -25.77
C GLU A 68 26.51 9.85 -24.34
N HIS A 69 25.40 9.69 -23.63
CA HIS A 69 25.13 10.45 -22.40
C HIS A 69 25.17 9.64 -21.12
N VAL A 70 25.13 8.30 -21.16
CA VAL A 70 25.06 7.43 -19.97
C VAL A 70 26.26 6.49 -19.89
N ARG A 71 26.49 5.68 -20.92
CA ARG A 71 27.53 4.65 -20.98
C ARG A 71 28.93 5.13 -20.59
N PRO A 72 29.42 6.33 -20.98
CA PRO A 72 30.74 6.81 -20.58
C PRO A 72 30.86 7.06 -19.08
N HIS A 73 29.75 7.19 -18.36
CA HIS A 73 29.73 7.62 -16.96
C HIS A 73 29.39 6.50 -15.98
N ILE A 74 29.11 5.30 -16.45
CA ILE A 74 28.79 4.14 -15.60
C ILE A 74 29.86 3.06 -15.73
N ASP A 75 29.97 2.24 -14.71
CA ASP A 75 30.98 1.18 -14.58
C ASP A 75 30.33 -0.22 -14.53
N ALA A 76 29.03 -0.31 -14.23
CA ALA A 76 28.23 -1.55 -14.21
C ALA A 76 26.73 -1.26 -14.39
N ILE A 77 25.96 -2.29 -14.79
CA ILE A 77 24.49 -2.24 -14.89
C ILE A 77 23.86 -3.33 -14.03
N ILE A 78 22.74 -2.99 -13.39
CA ILE A 78 21.81 -3.95 -12.80
C ILE A 78 20.47 -3.83 -13.54
N LEU A 79 20.00 -4.92 -14.12
CA LEU A 79 18.66 -5.04 -14.68
C LEU A 79 17.75 -5.57 -13.58
N SER A 80 16.83 -4.71 -13.13
CA SER A 80 15.94 -5.03 -12.01
C SER A 80 15.02 -6.21 -12.33
N PRO A 81 14.37 -6.80 -11.31
CA PRO A 81 13.17 -7.58 -11.53
C PRO A 81 12.03 -6.71 -12.09
N GLY A 82 10.90 -7.33 -12.44
CA GLY A 82 9.73 -6.64 -12.98
C GLY A 82 8.59 -7.60 -13.33
N PRO A 83 7.38 -7.08 -13.55
CA PRO A 83 6.27 -7.84 -14.10
C PRO A 83 6.40 -8.00 -15.62
N GLY A 84 5.61 -8.90 -16.19
CA GLY A 84 5.51 -9.13 -17.63
C GLY A 84 6.43 -10.23 -18.13
N SER A 85 6.81 -10.14 -19.40
CA SER A 85 7.69 -11.12 -20.06
C SER A 85 8.78 -10.43 -20.87
N PRO A 86 10.02 -10.94 -20.88
CA PRO A 86 11.09 -10.36 -21.71
C PRO A 86 10.80 -10.44 -23.21
N ASP A 87 9.89 -11.31 -23.66
CA ASP A 87 9.48 -11.40 -25.07
C ASP A 87 8.62 -10.20 -25.51
N LYS A 88 8.08 -9.44 -24.56
CA LYS A 88 7.30 -8.23 -24.83
C LYS A 88 8.24 -7.03 -24.80
N ALA A 89 8.41 -6.40 -25.96
CA ALA A 89 9.22 -5.17 -26.06
C ALA A 89 8.76 -4.05 -25.12
N ALA A 90 7.46 -4.01 -24.79
CA ALA A 90 6.87 -3.08 -23.83
C ALA A 90 7.36 -3.29 -22.38
N ASP A 91 7.84 -4.49 -22.04
CA ASP A 91 8.29 -4.84 -20.70
C ASP A 91 9.84 -4.81 -20.61
N PHE A 92 10.56 -5.19 -21.67
CA PHE A 92 12.04 -5.37 -21.59
C PHE A 92 12.85 -4.86 -22.81
N GLY A 93 12.22 -4.32 -23.85
CA GLY A 93 12.89 -4.09 -25.15
C GLY A 93 14.11 -3.16 -25.11
N ALA A 94 14.13 -2.18 -24.21
CA ALA A 94 15.31 -1.30 -24.04
C ALA A 94 16.51 -2.08 -23.48
N ALA A 95 16.30 -2.89 -22.44
CA ALA A 95 17.34 -3.72 -21.84
C ALA A 95 17.84 -4.81 -22.80
N GLU A 96 16.94 -5.43 -23.57
CA GLU A 96 17.30 -6.35 -24.65
C GLU A 96 18.26 -5.70 -25.66
N THR A 97 17.95 -4.47 -26.08
CA THR A 97 18.80 -3.72 -27.01
C THR A 97 20.18 -3.42 -26.42
N LEU A 98 20.25 -3.07 -25.13
CA LEU A 98 21.51 -2.86 -24.42
C LEU A 98 22.35 -4.14 -24.36
N LEU A 99 21.75 -5.28 -24.01
CA LEU A 99 22.43 -6.57 -23.91
C LEU A 99 23.03 -7.05 -25.23
N LYS A 100 22.37 -6.73 -26.36
CA LYS A 100 22.81 -7.09 -27.71
C LYS A 100 23.84 -6.12 -28.30
N ASP A 101 24.05 -4.95 -27.70
CA ASP A 101 25.01 -3.97 -28.21
C ASP A 101 26.45 -4.35 -27.81
N VAL A 102 27.27 -4.69 -28.80
CA VAL A 102 28.69 -5.03 -28.62
C VAL A 102 29.52 -3.90 -27.97
N ARG A 103 29.04 -2.66 -28.02
CA ARG A 103 29.69 -1.49 -27.39
C ARG A 103 29.38 -1.39 -25.90
N LEU A 104 28.48 -2.22 -25.36
CA LEU A 104 28.17 -2.19 -23.94
C LEU A 104 29.40 -2.52 -23.10
N ASP A 105 30.08 -3.65 -23.35
CA ASP A 105 31.36 -4.05 -22.72
C ASP A 105 31.57 -3.56 -21.27
N ILE A 106 30.57 -3.80 -20.40
CA ILE A 106 30.63 -3.60 -18.94
C ILE A 106 29.87 -4.71 -18.23
N PRO A 107 30.17 -5.00 -16.95
CA PRO A 107 29.46 -6.00 -16.18
C PRO A 107 27.95 -5.71 -16.05
N VAL A 108 27.14 -6.76 -16.16
CA VAL A 108 25.68 -6.71 -16.03
C VAL A 108 25.21 -7.78 -15.04
N LEU A 109 24.33 -7.41 -14.12
CA LEU A 109 23.58 -8.33 -13.26
C LEU A 109 22.09 -8.24 -13.59
N GLY A 110 21.48 -9.34 -14.02
CA GLY A 110 20.03 -9.47 -14.18
C GLY A 110 19.37 -10.14 -12.99
N VAL A 111 18.28 -9.57 -12.47
CA VAL A 111 17.50 -10.15 -11.36
C VAL A 111 16.09 -10.48 -11.86
N CYS A 112 15.59 -11.69 -11.60
CA CYS A 112 14.28 -12.19 -12.05
C CYS A 112 13.99 -11.91 -13.53
N LEU A 113 13.18 -10.89 -13.87
CA LEU A 113 12.95 -10.46 -15.26
C LEU A 113 14.26 -10.11 -15.98
N GLY A 114 15.22 -9.47 -15.31
CA GLY A 114 16.55 -9.21 -15.87
C GLY A 114 17.35 -10.49 -16.18
N HIS A 115 17.19 -11.55 -15.38
CA HIS A 115 17.77 -12.87 -15.65
C HIS A 115 17.11 -13.55 -16.86
N GLN A 116 15.78 -13.48 -16.92
CA GLN A 116 15.00 -14.04 -18.02
C GLN A 116 15.33 -13.31 -19.34
N GLY A 117 15.37 -11.98 -19.31
CA GLY A 117 15.73 -11.17 -20.45
C GLY A 117 17.19 -11.33 -20.90
N LEU A 118 18.12 -11.63 -19.97
CA LEU A 118 19.47 -12.06 -20.34
C LEU A 118 19.43 -13.35 -21.18
N ALA A 119 18.66 -14.36 -20.75
CA ALA A 119 18.54 -15.59 -21.52
C ALA A 119 17.92 -15.35 -22.90
N THR A 120 16.80 -14.61 -22.96
CA THR A 120 16.11 -14.29 -24.22
C THR A 120 16.98 -13.48 -25.18
N ALA A 121 17.76 -12.52 -24.69
CA ALA A 121 18.63 -11.69 -25.52
C ALA A 121 19.68 -12.52 -26.31
N PHE A 122 20.07 -13.69 -25.80
CA PHE A 122 21.03 -14.59 -26.45
C PHE A 122 20.39 -15.82 -27.12
N GLY A 123 19.06 -15.89 -27.19
CA GLY A 123 18.32 -16.93 -27.92
C GLY A 123 17.72 -18.04 -27.05
N GLY A 124 17.81 -17.93 -25.73
CA GLY A 124 17.02 -18.77 -24.83
C GLY A 124 15.53 -18.42 -24.89
N GLN A 125 14.67 -19.33 -24.45
CA GLN A 125 13.23 -19.10 -24.34
C GLN A 125 12.79 -19.06 -22.89
N VAL A 126 11.70 -18.34 -22.64
CA VAL A 126 11.05 -18.25 -21.34
C VAL A 126 9.69 -18.92 -21.43
N THR A 127 9.41 -19.81 -20.48
CA THR A 127 8.16 -20.56 -20.42
C THR A 127 7.47 -20.33 -19.08
N ARG A 128 6.20 -20.72 -18.96
CA ARG A 128 5.48 -20.63 -17.69
C ARG A 128 6.09 -21.59 -16.68
N ALA A 129 6.36 -21.08 -15.49
CA ALA A 129 6.66 -21.91 -14.34
C ALA A 129 5.44 -22.78 -14.04
N ILE A 130 5.67 -24.04 -13.74
CA ILE A 130 4.57 -24.93 -13.35
C ILE A 130 4.02 -24.53 -11.98
N SER A 131 4.96 -24.31 -11.04
CA SER A 131 4.64 -23.85 -9.71
C SER A 131 5.05 -22.39 -9.65
N VAL A 132 4.06 -21.51 -9.56
CA VAL A 132 4.28 -20.10 -9.30
C VAL A 132 4.83 -19.96 -7.88
N ARG A 133 5.99 -19.32 -7.76
CA ARG A 133 6.70 -19.14 -6.49
C ARG A 133 6.74 -17.67 -6.16
N HIS A 134 5.63 -17.11 -5.66
CA HIS A 134 5.55 -15.71 -5.23
C HIS A 134 5.68 -15.63 -3.71
N GLY A 135 6.68 -14.90 -3.21
CA GLY A 135 6.94 -14.78 -1.77
C GLY A 135 7.34 -16.09 -1.10
N LEU A 136 7.81 -17.07 -1.88
CA LEU A 136 8.19 -18.39 -1.37
C LEU A 136 9.69 -18.58 -1.38
N GLN A 137 10.21 -19.19 -0.32
CA GLN A 137 11.59 -19.62 -0.23
C GLN A 137 11.84 -20.87 -1.07
N SER A 138 13.02 -20.96 -1.69
CA SER A 138 13.52 -22.12 -2.40
C SER A 138 14.98 -22.36 -2.04
N ARG A 139 15.38 -23.63 -2.01
CA ARG A 139 16.78 -24.02 -1.80
C ARG A 139 17.55 -23.92 -3.10
N LEU A 140 18.76 -23.37 -3.02
CA LEU A 140 19.67 -23.20 -4.15
C LEU A 140 20.61 -24.39 -4.28
N LYS A 141 20.63 -25.04 -5.45
CA LYS A 141 21.60 -26.07 -5.83
C LYS A 141 22.65 -25.45 -6.75
N ILE A 142 23.83 -25.16 -6.22
CA ILE A 142 24.91 -24.50 -6.97
C ILE A 142 25.67 -25.55 -7.79
N SER A 143 25.86 -25.31 -9.07
CA SER A 143 26.62 -26.21 -9.95
C SER A 143 28.07 -26.30 -9.47
N LYS A 144 28.59 -27.53 -9.31
CA LYS A 144 30.03 -27.71 -9.06
C LYS A 144 30.79 -27.28 -10.30
N ARG A 145 31.76 -26.36 -10.13
CA ARG A 145 32.76 -26.12 -11.17
C ARG A 145 33.53 -27.42 -11.38
N PRO A 146 33.78 -27.88 -12.62
CA PRO A 146 34.67 -29.01 -12.83
C PRO A 146 36.03 -28.69 -12.20
N ASP A 147 36.59 -29.63 -11.43
CA ASP A 147 37.86 -29.45 -10.71
C ASP A 147 38.97 -29.05 -11.68
N ASP A 148 39.55 -27.88 -11.41
CA ASP A 148 40.56 -27.21 -12.22
C ASP A 148 41.92 -27.91 -12.05
N SER A 149 42.07 -29.06 -12.70
CA SER A 149 43.36 -29.79 -12.82
C SER A 149 44.13 -29.44 -14.10
N SER A 150 43.63 -28.49 -14.89
CA SER A 150 44.33 -27.97 -16.06
C SER A 150 44.24 -26.46 -16.06
N GLN A 151 45.38 -25.79 -15.86
CA GLN A 151 45.59 -24.36 -16.03
C GLN A 151 44.75 -23.78 -17.18
N SER A 152 43.63 -23.15 -16.86
CA SER A 152 42.89 -22.31 -17.79
C SER A 152 42.81 -20.90 -17.22
N GLN A 153 43.71 -20.05 -17.73
CA GLN A 153 43.67 -18.61 -17.54
C GLN A 153 42.33 -18.05 -18.05
N GLU A 154 41.78 -17.06 -17.33
CA GLU A 154 40.75 -16.10 -17.77
C GLU A 154 39.27 -16.53 -17.86
N ARG A 155 38.67 -17.07 -16.78
CA ARG A 155 37.19 -17.13 -16.65
C ARG A 155 36.67 -16.24 -15.51
N ALA A 156 35.54 -15.57 -15.73
CA ALA A 156 34.98 -14.60 -14.77
C ALA A 156 34.55 -15.26 -13.44
N PRO A 157 34.74 -14.59 -12.29
CA PRO A 157 34.36 -15.11 -10.97
C PRO A 157 32.84 -15.33 -10.87
N SER A 158 32.43 -16.31 -10.06
CA SER A 158 31.00 -16.62 -9.90
C SER A 158 30.40 -15.63 -8.91
N ILE A 159 29.24 -15.08 -9.23
CA ILE A 159 28.47 -14.27 -8.27
C ILE A 159 27.98 -15.08 -7.07
N LEU A 160 28.02 -16.41 -7.13
CA LEU A 160 27.65 -17.33 -6.05
C LEU A 160 28.86 -17.84 -5.25
N GLU A 161 30.06 -17.27 -5.44
CA GLU A 161 31.25 -17.63 -4.67
C GLU A 161 31.01 -17.39 -3.16
N GLY A 162 31.36 -18.37 -2.32
CA GLY A 162 31.11 -18.31 -0.87
C GLY A 162 29.65 -18.46 -0.43
N VAL A 163 28.69 -18.57 -1.36
CA VAL A 163 27.30 -18.90 -1.04
C VAL A 163 27.19 -20.41 -0.78
N PRO A 164 26.67 -20.86 0.38
CA PRO A 164 26.52 -22.27 0.68
C PRO A 164 25.55 -22.99 -0.26
N GLN A 165 25.77 -24.29 -0.46
CA GLN A 165 24.73 -25.17 -0.99
C GLN A 165 23.48 -25.12 -0.10
N ASP A 166 22.31 -25.33 -0.70
CA ASP A 166 21.02 -25.41 -0.03
C ASP A 166 20.56 -24.12 0.65
N CYS A 167 21.23 -22.99 0.40
CA CYS A 167 20.84 -21.71 0.97
C CYS A 167 19.42 -21.32 0.52
N LEU A 168 18.71 -20.60 1.39
CA LEU A 168 17.33 -20.17 1.14
C LEU A 168 17.34 -18.81 0.42
N VAL A 169 16.63 -18.78 -0.70
CA VAL A 169 16.39 -17.59 -1.53
C VAL A 169 14.91 -17.42 -1.81
N VAL A 170 14.43 -16.19 -1.87
CA VAL A 170 13.03 -15.87 -2.16
C VAL A 170 12.81 -15.70 -3.65
N ARG A 171 11.69 -16.22 -4.16
CA ARG A 171 11.29 -16.12 -5.56
C ARG A 171 10.00 -15.30 -5.70
N TYR A 172 9.85 -14.67 -6.86
CA TYR A 172 8.61 -14.05 -7.34
C TYR A 172 8.36 -14.35 -8.81
N ASN A 173 8.71 -15.55 -9.27
CA ASN A 173 8.66 -15.87 -10.69
C ASN A 173 7.41 -16.69 -11.06
N SER A 174 6.64 -16.19 -12.03
CA SER A 174 5.64 -16.95 -12.80
C SER A 174 6.23 -17.61 -14.04
N LEU A 175 7.35 -17.08 -14.52
CA LEU A 175 8.06 -17.53 -15.71
C LEU A 175 9.43 -18.09 -15.33
N VAL A 176 9.98 -18.96 -16.17
CA VAL A 176 11.33 -19.55 -16.01
C VAL A 176 12.02 -19.65 -17.35
N VAL A 177 13.34 -19.60 -17.34
CA VAL A 177 14.15 -19.91 -18.54
C VAL A 177 14.06 -21.40 -18.84
N ASP A 178 13.74 -21.75 -20.08
CA ASP A 178 13.73 -23.13 -20.56
C ASP A 178 15.15 -23.62 -20.80
N ALA A 179 15.57 -24.60 -19.99
CA ALA A 179 16.90 -25.18 -20.02
C ALA A 179 17.24 -25.83 -21.37
N ASP A 180 16.26 -26.38 -22.09
CA ASP A 180 16.47 -27.08 -23.35
C ASP A 180 16.72 -26.12 -24.53
N THR A 181 16.45 -24.82 -24.32
CA THR A 181 16.63 -23.77 -25.33
C THR A 181 17.85 -22.91 -25.08
N LEU A 182 18.59 -23.18 -23.99
CA LEU A 182 19.69 -22.30 -23.59
C LEU A 182 20.84 -22.36 -24.60
N PRO A 183 21.29 -21.22 -25.15
CA PRO A 183 22.38 -21.17 -26.12
C PRO A 183 23.72 -21.54 -25.48
N ASP A 184 24.65 -22.06 -26.28
CA ASP A 184 26.00 -22.45 -25.82
C ASP A 184 26.80 -21.32 -25.19
N CYS A 185 26.47 -20.05 -25.45
CA CYS A 185 27.15 -18.91 -24.84
C CYS A 185 26.76 -18.67 -23.36
N LEU A 186 25.70 -19.31 -22.87
CA LEU A 186 25.24 -19.22 -21.49
C LEU A 186 25.54 -20.51 -20.73
N GLU A 187 25.91 -20.37 -19.46
CA GLU A 187 26.23 -21.47 -18.55
C GLU A 187 25.35 -21.39 -17.31
N VAL A 188 24.74 -22.51 -16.93
CA VAL A 188 23.91 -22.61 -15.71
C VAL A 188 24.79 -22.80 -14.49
N THR A 189 24.76 -21.81 -13.58
CA THR A 189 25.57 -21.80 -12.36
C THR A 189 24.79 -22.25 -11.13
N ALA A 190 23.46 -22.24 -11.16
CA ALA A 190 22.63 -22.84 -10.11
C ALA A 190 21.24 -23.26 -10.60
N TRP A 191 20.67 -24.21 -9.86
CA TRP A 191 19.35 -24.81 -10.08
C TRP A 191 18.52 -24.75 -8.80
N SER A 192 17.21 -24.97 -8.91
CA SER A 192 16.33 -25.18 -7.76
C SER A 192 16.27 -26.67 -7.38
N TYR A 193 15.95 -26.98 -6.12
CA TYR A 193 15.70 -28.36 -5.67
C TYR A 193 14.27 -28.83 -5.92
N ASP A 194 13.31 -27.91 -5.95
CA ASP A 194 11.92 -28.23 -6.18
C ASP A 194 11.68 -28.62 -7.64
N LYS A 195 11.06 -29.80 -7.81
CA LYS A 195 10.63 -30.30 -9.11
C LYS A 195 9.47 -29.43 -9.63
N VAL A 196 9.58 -29.00 -10.88
CA VAL A 196 8.58 -28.19 -11.57
C VAL A 196 7.81 -29.19 -12.46
N SER A 197 6.57 -29.57 -12.12
CA SER A 197 5.73 -30.62 -12.79
C SER A 197 5.09 -30.21 -14.13
N THR A 198 5.28 -30.87 -15.27
CA THR A 198 4.68 -30.41 -16.56
C THR A 198 3.16 -30.54 -16.70
N ALA A 199 2.41 -30.74 -15.61
CA ALA A 199 0.96 -30.76 -15.67
C ALA A 199 0.43 -29.34 -15.96
N PRO A 200 -0.40 -29.15 -17.00
CA PRO A 200 -1.15 -27.91 -17.15
C PRO A 200 -2.02 -27.68 -15.90
N PRO A 201 -2.41 -26.42 -15.59
CA PRO A 201 -3.36 -26.17 -14.52
C PRO A 201 -4.61 -27.04 -14.70
N PRO A 202 -5.33 -27.39 -13.62
CA PRO A 202 -6.61 -28.07 -13.74
C PRO A 202 -7.44 -27.29 -14.75
N ARG A 203 -7.87 -27.94 -15.84
CA ARG A 203 -8.74 -27.30 -16.82
C ARG A 203 -9.94 -26.73 -16.06
N PRO A 204 -10.39 -25.50 -16.36
CA PRO A 204 -11.64 -25.00 -15.81
C PRO A 204 -12.68 -26.11 -15.96
N GLY A 205 -13.33 -26.47 -14.86
CA GLY A 205 -14.18 -27.64 -14.78
C GLY A 205 -15.10 -27.67 -15.99
N ASN A 206 -14.95 -28.70 -16.84
CA ASN A 206 -15.83 -28.90 -17.98
C ASN A 206 -17.27 -28.88 -17.47
N THR A 207 -17.98 -27.79 -17.73
CA THR A 207 -19.44 -27.77 -17.69
C THR A 207 -19.91 -28.91 -18.58
N ARG A 208 -20.59 -29.88 -17.95
CA ARG A 208 -21.03 -31.13 -18.57
C ARG A 208 -21.63 -30.86 -19.96
N LYS A 209 -21.04 -31.44 -21.00
CA LYS A 209 -21.68 -31.58 -22.32
C LYS A 209 -23.03 -32.28 -22.12
N ARG A 210 -24.13 -31.53 -22.14
CA ARG A 210 -25.48 -32.07 -22.27
C ARG A 210 -25.62 -32.59 -23.71
N VAL A 211 -25.92 -33.88 -23.85
CA VAL A 211 -26.30 -34.51 -25.11
C VAL A 211 -27.57 -33.84 -25.63
N ALA A 212 -27.51 -33.26 -26.82
CA ALA A 212 -28.65 -32.61 -27.47
C ALA A 212 -29.72 -33.65 -27.89
N PRO A 213 -31.03 -33.40 -27.70
CA PRO A 213 -32.08 -34.17 -28.37
C PRO A 213 -32.26 -33.69 -29.83
N PRO A 214 -32.87 -34.50 -30.72
CA PRO A 214 -32.90 -34.21 -32.15
C PRO A 214 -33.87 -33.07 -32.48
N ILE A 215 -33.40 -32.08 -33.26
CA ILE A 215 -34.20 -30.94 -33.73
C ILE A 215 -34.87 -31.30 -35.06
N MET A 216 -36.20 -31.19 -35.12
CA MET A 216 -36.99 -31.15 -36.35
C MET A 216 -36.79 -29.81 -37.08
N ARG A 217 -36.60 -29.89 -38.40
CA ARG A 217 -36.39 -28.75 -39.31
C ARG A 217 -37.67 -27.93 -39.49
N SER A 218 -37.52 -26.61 -39.49
CA SER A 218 -38.46 -25.68 -40.13
C SER A 218 -37.69 -24.49 -40.72
N THR A 219 -38.25 -23.97 -41.80
CA THR A 219 -37.64 -23.28 -42.95
C THR A 219 -37.33 -21.78 -42.72
N ALA A 220 -36.25 -21.32 -43.35
CA ALA A 220 -35.85 -19.91 -43.44
C ALA A 220 -36.40 -19.22 -44.71
N GLU A 221 -36.66 -17.92 -44.60
CA GLU A 221 -36.71 -16.98 -45.73
C GLU A 221 -35.70 -15.83 -45.53
N PRO A 222 -35.11 -15.24 -46.60
CA PRO A 222 -34.00 -14.28 -46.50
C PRO A 222 -34.38 -12.85 -46.98
N LEU A 223 -33.40 -11.92 -46.86
CA LEU A 223 -33.23 -10.56 -47.47
C LEU A 223 -33.28 -9.40 -46.43
N ALA A 224 -32.46 -8.34 -46.44
CA ALA A 224 -31.40 -7.78 -47.31
C ALA A 224 -30.66 -6.64 -46.54
N PRO A 225 -29.56 -6.04 -47.06
CA PRO A 225 -28.52 -5.38 -46.25
C PRO A 225 -28.57 -3.85 -46.24
N PHE A 226 -27.97 -3.21 -45.22
CA PHE A 226 -27.68 -1.75 -45.24
C PHE A 226 -26.24 -1.40 -44.81
N LYS A 227 -25.45 -1.12 -45.84
CA LYS A 227 -24.42 -0.09 -46.07
C LYS A 227 -23.55 0.45 -44.91
N HIS A 228 -22.25 0.19 -45.07
CA HIS A 228 -21.12 0.90 -44.46
C HIS A 228 -21.11 2.41 -44.74
N ARG A 229 -20.67 3.19 -43.74
CA ARG A 229 -20.02 4.49 -43.91
C ARG A 229 -18.81 4.58 -42.97
N ASP A 230 -17.76 5.21 -43.49
CA ASP A 230 -16.36 5.13 -43.09
C ASP A 230 -16.01 5.52 -41.65
N VAL A 231 -15.12 4.72 -41.04
CA VAL A 231 -14.33 5.09 -39.85
C VAL A 231 -12.86 4.98 -40.24
N ALA A 232 -12.26 6.11 -40.59
CA ALA A 232 -10.82 6.27 -40.63
C ALA A 232 -10.42 7.12 -39.41
N ASN A 233 -9.35 6.69 -38.73
CA ASN A 233 -8.79 7.19 -37.47
C ASN A 233 -9.39 6.59 -36.20
N LEU A 234 -8.80 5.49 -35.76
CA LEU A 234 -8.44 5.16 -34.37
C LEU A 234 -7.69 3.82 -34.39
N SER A 235 -6.38 3.87 -34.67
CA SER A 235 -5.48 2.73 -34.49
C SER A 235 -4.52 3.07 -33.35
N ARG A 236 -4.70 2.38 -32.21
CA ARG A 236 -3.66 1.89 -31.27
C ARG A 236 -4.31 1.38 -29.98
N SER A 237 -4.70 0.10 -30.00
CA SER A 237 -4.82 -0.77 -28.83
C SER A 237 -4.43 -2.19 -29.29
N PRO A 238 -3.55 -2.93 -28.59
CA PRO A 238 -3.34 -4.34 -28.92
C PRO A 238 -4.12 -5.27 -27.98
N SER A 239 -4.43 -6.43 -28.57
CA SER A 239 -4.91 -7.71 -28.01
C SER A 239 -6.36 -7.79 -27.52
N THR A 240 -7.24 -8.20 -28.43
CA THR A 240 -8.51 -8.91 -28.15
C THR A 240 -8.43 -10.31 -28.72
N VAL A 241 -8.83 -11.31 -27.94
CA VAL A 241 -9.37 -12.58 -28.45
C VAL A 241 -10.84 -12.60 -28.02
N PRO A 242 -11.82 -12.60 -28.94
CA PRO A 242 -13.22 -12.60 -28.56
C PRO A 242 -13.70 -14.05 -28.35
N ILE A 243 -14.26 -14.34 -27.17
CA ILE A 243 -15.06 -15.54 -26.92
C ILE A 243 -16.51 -15.09 -26.75
N SER A 244 -17.38 -15.50 -27.67
CA SER A 244 -18.81 -15.18 -27.64
C SER A 244 -19.56 -16.12 -26.71
N SER A 245 -20.45 -15.59 -25.86
CA SER A 245 -21.54 -16.37 -25.26
C SER A 245 -22.86 -15.59 -25.31
N ARG A 246 -23.93 -16.29 -25.71
CA ARG A 246 -25.31 -15.82 -25.70
C ARG A 246 -26.19 -16.92 -25.11
N GLY A 247 -27.19 -16.52 -24.33
CA GLY A 247 -28.41 -17.30 -24.08
C GLY A 247 -28.86 -17.31 -22.63
N GLY A 248 -29.79 -16.42 -22.27
CA GLY A 248 -30.27 -16.22 -20.90
C GLY A 248 -31.32 -17.22 -20.39
N SER A 249 -31.51 -17.13 -19.06
CA SER A 249 -32.67 -17.38 -18.20
C SER A 249 -33.66 -18.50 -18.56
N GLU A 250 -33.79 -19.50 -17.67
CA GLU A 250 -35.00 -19.69 -16.85
C GLU A 250 -34.88 -20.87 -15.84
N ARG A 251 -35.31 -20.58 -14.59
CA ARG A 251 -35.91 -21.43 -13.54
C ARG A 251 -35.08 -22.46 -12.73
N LEU A 252 -35.11 -22.20 -11.41
CA LEU A 252 -34.95 -23.14 -10.30
C LEU A 252 -36.02 -24.26 -10.32
N SER A 253 -35.59 -25.49 -10.05
CA SER A 253 -36.10 -26.34 -8.95
C SER A 253 -35.28 -27.64 -8.84
N ASP A 254 -35.19 -28.16 -7.61
CA ASP A 254 -34.82 -29.53 -7.22
C ASP A 254 -33.34 -29.85 -6.94
N ILE A 255 -32.93 -29.59 -5.69
CA ILE A 255 -31.75 -30.23 -5.05
C ILE A 255 -32.27 -31.37 -4.18
N GLY A 256 -31.94 -32.61 -4.59
CA GLY A 256 -32.04 -33.81 -3.76
C GLY A 256 -30.81 -33.96 -2.87
N GLU A 257 -31.08 -34.36 -1.63
CA GLU A 257 -30.14 -34.69 -0.55
C GLU A 257 -29.01 -35.63 -1.00
N LEU A 258 -27.76 -35.33 -0.60
CA LEU A 258 -26.72 -36.34 -0.41
C LEU A 258 -25.82 -35.97 0.78
N ALA A 259 -25.60 -36.98 1.62
CA ALA A 259 -25.16 -36.91 3.00
C ALA A 259 -23.67 -36.58 3.21
N LEU A 260 -23.42 -35.95 4.36
CA LEU A 260 -22.13 -35.79 5.03
C LEU A 260 -21.44 -37.14 5.27
N SER A 261 -20.12 -37.18 5.10
CA SER A 261 -19.27 -38.23 5.65
C SER A 261 -18.05 -37.61 6.35
N GLU A 262 -17.58 -38.35 7.35
CA GLU A 262 -17.00 -37.87 8.60
C GLU A 262 -15.52 -37.47 8.53
N ALA A 263 -15.16 -36.63 9.51
CA ALA A 263 -13.81 -36.21 9.83
C ALA A 263 -12.88 -37.40 10.17
N THR A 264 -11.65 -37.35 9.67
CA THR A 264 -10.57 -38.26 10.06
C THR A 264 -9.62 -37.58 11.05
N SER A 265 -9.23 -38.36 12.05
CA SER A 265 -8.53 -38.00 13.28
C SER A 265 -7.06 -37.63 13.10
N VAL A 266 -6.60 -36.79 14.03
CA VAL A 266 -5.22 -36.34 14.24
C VAL A 266 -4.39 -37.45 14.89
N SER A 267 -3.59 -38.17 14.10
CA SER A 267 -2.37 -38.84 14.53
C SER A 267 -1.66 -39.42 13.31
N ASP A 268 -0.72 -38.66 12.74
CA ASP A 268 0.46 -39.12 11.98
C ASP A 268 1.17 -37.89 11.39
N ILE A 269 2.01 -37.25 12.21
CA ILE A 269 3.00 -36.27 11.76
C ILE A 269 4.34 -37.03 11.71
N GLN A 270 4.60 -37.68 10.59
CA GLN A 270 5.93 -38.10 10.17
C GLN A 270 6.05 -37.83 8.68
N ASP A 271 7.14 -37.14 8.32
CA ASP A 271 7.69 -36.91 6.98
C ASP A 271 6.71 -37.02 5.81
N VAL A 272 6.33 -35.87 5.26
CA VAL A 272 5.71 -35.81 3.93
C VAL A 272 6.78 -36.11 2.89
N ASP A 273 7.17 -37.38 2.80
CA ASP A 273 7.76 -37.93 1.59
C ASP A 273 6.70 -37.84 0.50
N CYS A 274 6.99 -37.02 -0.52
CA CYS A 274 6.19 -36.93 -1.71
C CYS A 274 5.98 -38.33 -2.27
N ALA A 275 4.74 -38.81 -2.26
CA ALA A 275 4.36 -40.01 -2.99
C ALA A 275 4.80 -39.84 -4.45
N ILE A 276 5.81 -40.61 -4.84
CA ILE A 276 6.40 -40.63 -6.17
C ILE A 276 5.37 -41.25 -7.10
N ALA A 277 4.52 -40.40 -7.69
CA ALA A 277 4.04 -40.67 -9.03
C ALA A 277 5.25 -40.50 -9.96
N ASN A 278 5.63 -41.57 -10.66
CA ASN A 278 6.65 -41.54 -11.71
C ASN A 278 6.13 -40.69 -12.88
N ASP A 279 6.18 -39.36 -12.75
CA ASP A 279 6.01 -38.44 -13.84
C ASP A 279 7.39 -37.93 -14.26
N SER A 280 7.85 -38.44 -15.40
CA SER A 280 9.23 -38.36 -15.90
C SER A 280 9.60 -37.00 -16.52
N THR A 281 8.80 -35.96 -16.28
CA THR A 281 8.82 -34.72 -17.05
C THR A 281 9.17 -33.47 -16.24
N SER A 282 9.46 -33.57 -14.94
CA SER A 282 9.74 -32.40 -14.09
C SER A 282 11.23 -32.01 -14.02
N SER A 283 11.61 -30.96 -14.74
CA SER A 283 12.97 -30.37 -14.68
C SER A 283 13.07 -29.31 -13.58
N PRO A 284 14.20 -29.21 -12.86
CA PRO A 284 14.45 -28.14 -11.89
C PRO A 284 14.53 -26.78 -12.60
N ALA A 285 14.16 -25.70 -11.91
CA ALA A 285 14.27 -24.35 -12.48
C ALA A 285 15.73 -23.88 -12.50
N ILE A 286 16.12 -23.20 -13.57
CA ILE A 286 17.40 -22.46 -13.62
C ILE A 286 17.31 -21.30 -12.62
N MET A 287 18.24 -21.25 -11.67
CA MET A 287 18.27 -20.24 -10.62
C MET A 287 19.36 -19.18 -10.84
N ALA A 288 20.42 -19.54 -11.55
CA ALA A 288 21.45 -18.59 -11.95
C ALA A 288 22.12 -18.97 -13.28
N LEU A 289 22.48 -17.95 -14.06
CA LEU A 289 23.14 -18.04 -15.36
C LEU A 289 24.35 -17.11 -15.39
N GLN A 290 25.35 -17.48 -16.19
CA GLN A 290 26.51 -16.65 -16.51
C GLN A 290 26.81 -16.76 -18.01
N HIS A 291 27.13 -15.62 -18.65
CA HIS A 291 27.63 -15.64 -20.02
C HIS A 291 29.11 -16.06 -20.03
N LYS A 292 29.50 -16.93 -20.96
CA LYS A 292 30.85 -17.54 -20.99
C LYS A 292 31.97 -16.54 -21.32
N THR A 293 31.69 -15.57 -22.19
CA THR A 293 32.67 -14.54 -22.62
C THR A 293 32.39 -13.12 -22.12
N LEU A 294 31.12 -12.68 -22.11
CA LEU A 294 30.71 -11.37 -21.59
C LEU A 294 30.58 -11.39 -20.06
N PRO A 295 30.82 -10.28 -19.35
CA PRO A 295 30.74 -10.18 -17.88
C PRO A 295 29.29 -10.11 -17.37
N PHE A 296 28.39 -10.93 -17.93
CA PHE A 296 26.96 -10.89 -17.64
C PHE A 296 26.56 -12.06 -16.76
N HIS A 297 25.81 -11.77 -15.70
CA HIS A 297 25.29 -12.74 -14.76
C HIS A 297 23.80 -12.49 -14.55
N GLY A 298 23.04 -13.54 -14.24
CA GLY A 298 21.65 -13.38 -13.89
C GLY A 298 21.20 -14.34 -12.80
N VAL A 299 20.31 -13.92 -11.91
CA VAL A 299 19.66 -14.74 -10.88
C VAL A 299 18.14 -14.68 -11.02
N GLN A 300 17.46 -15.84 -10.94
CA GLN A 300 16.00 -15.92 -11.06
C GLN A 300 15.27 -15.51 -9.77
N PHE A 301 15.96 -15.60 -8.63
CA PHE A 301 15.47 -15.22 -7.31
C PHE A 301 15.79 -13.76 -6.99
N HIS A 302 15.22 -13.25 -5.90
CA HIS A 302 15.36 -11.87 -5.47
C HIS A 302 16.36 -11.79 -4.31
N PRO A 303 17.65 -11.52 -4.57
CA PRO A 303 18.65 -11.39 -3.52
C PRO A 303 18.31 -10.25 -2.53
N GLU A 304 17.49 -9.28 -2.95
CA GLU A 304 17.10 -8.10 -2.18
C GLU A 304 15.93 -8.31 -1.22
N SER A 305 15.21 -9.43 -1.36
CA SER A 305 14.13 -9.80 -0.44
C SER A 305 14.66 -10.02 0.97
N ILE A 306 13.90 -9.60 2.00
CA ILE A 306 14.34 -9.65 3.40
C ILE A 306 14.59 -11.08 3.89
N GLU A 307 13.92 -12.08 3.30
CA GLU A 307 14.12 -13.50 3.64
C GLU A 307 15.15 -14.22 2.75
N SER A 308 15.82 -13.51 1.83
CA SER A 308 16.96 -14.04 1.05
C SER A 308 18.27 -13.93 1.85
N THR A 309 18.77 -15.06 2.34
CA THR A 309 19.83 -15.10 3.38
C THR A 309 21.24 -14.68 2.93
N TRP A 310 21.53 -14.65 1.63
CA TRP A 310 22.89 -14.39 1.08
C TRP A 310 22.94 -13.24 0.06
N GLY A 311 21.93 -12.38 0.03
CA GLY A 311 21.84 -11.27 -0.93
C GLY A 311 23.05 -10.33 -0.93
N HIS A 312 23.52 -9.92 0.26
CA HIS A 312 24.70 -9.05 0.40
C HIS A 312 25.98 -9.70 -0.15
N THR A 313 26.17 -10.99 0.06
CA THR A 313 27.32 -11.74 -0.49
C THR A 313 27.27 -11.77 -2.00
N ILE A 314 26.11 -12.04 -2.59
CA ILE A 314 25.93 -12.06 -4.05
C ILE A 314 26.21 -10.68 -4.66
N MET A 315 25.71 -9.61 -4.04
CA MET A 315 25.99 -8.24 -4.47
C MET A 315 27.48 -7.90 -4.35
N THR A 316 28.13 -8.31 -3.24
CA THR A 316 29.57 -8.10 -3.04
C THR A 316 30.39 -8.82 -4.12
N ASN A 317 30.04 -10.07 -4.43
CA ASN A 317 30.71 -10.84 -5.49
C ASN A 317 30.52 -10.18 -6.87
N PHE A 318 29.34 -9.63 -7.15
CA PHE A 318 29.12 -8.86 -8.37
C PHE A 318 30.04 -7.64 -8.45
N LEU A 319 30.13 -6.83 -7.38
CA LEU A 319 31.01 -5.65 -7.33
C LEU A 319 32.50 -6.02 -7.44
N ASP A 320 32.93 -7.12 -6.81
CA ASP A 320 34.28 -7.66 -6.99
C ASP A 320 34.52 -8.16 -8.43
N GLY A 321 33.49 -8.72 -9.07
CA GLY A 321 33.49 -9.02 -10.50
C GLY A 321 33.66 -7.76 -11.37
N VAL A 322 33.01 -6.66 -11.00
CA VAL A 322 33.16 -5.35 -11.67
C VAL A 322 34.60 -4.88 -11.60
N ARG A 323 35.22 -4.95 -10.42
CA ARG A 323 36.65 -4.62 -10.25
C ARG A 323 37.53 -5.45 -11.16
N LYS A 324 37.42 -6.78 -11.07
CA LYS A 324 38.27 -7.71 -11.83
C LYS A 324 38.15 -7.48 -13.34
N PHE A 325 36.95 -7.20 -13.84
CA PHE A 325 36.74 -6.84 -15.24
C PHE A 325 37.56 -5.61 -15.63
N TRP A 326 37.45 -4.50 -14.88
CA TRP A 326 38.19 -3.29 -15.20
C TRP A 326 39.71 -3.47 -15.02
N GLU A 327 40.17 -4.29 -14.07
CA GLU A 327 41.58 -4.64 -13.90
C GLU A 327 42.11 -5.39 -15.13
N GLN A 328 41.33 -6.33 -15.66
CA GLN A 328 41.66 -7.04 -16.91
C GLN A 328 41.73 -6.09 -18.10
N VAL A 329 40.76 -5.18 -18.26
CA VAL A 329 40.79 -4.16 -19.32
C VAL A 329 42.03 -3.26 -19.18
N SER A 330 42.42 -2.95 -17.94
CA SER A 330 43.62 -2.16 -17.66
C SER A 330 44.94 -2.84 -18.02
N ALA A 331 44.92 -4.18 -18.14
CA ALA A 331 46.08 -5.01 -18.48
C ALA A 331 46.19 -5.33 -19.98
N ARG A 332 45.18 -5.00 -20.80
CA ARG A 332 45.21 -5.23 -22.26
C ARG A 332 46.18 -4.26 -22.97
N ASP A 333 46.83 -4.74 -24.03
CA ASP A 333 47.73 -3.93 -24.87
C ASP A 333 46.96 -2.87 -25.67
N GLY A 334 47.10 -1.60 -25.30
CA GLY A 334 46.47 -0.44 -25.96
C GLY A 334 46.36 0.78 -25.04
N ASP A 335 46.93 1.92 -25.43
CA ASP A 335 47.20 3.04 -24.51
C ASP A 335 45.93 3.82 -24.06
N GLY A 336 44.81 3.71 -24.80
CA GLY A 336 43.55 4.43 -24.53
C GLY A 336 42.64 3.75 -23.50
N ALA A 337 42.06 2.59 -23.85
CA ALA A 337 41.10 1.86 -23.01
C ALA A 337 41.73 1.39 -21.68
N ALA A 338 42.99 0.95 -21.72
CA ALA A 338 43.71 0.55 -20.52
C ALA A 338 43.93 1.73 -19.55
N ARG A 339 44.18 2.94 -20.09
CA ARG A 339 44.33 4.18 -19.30
C ARG A 339 42.99 4.61 -18.69
N GLU A 340 41.90 4.52 -19.45
CA GLU A 340 40.55 4.79 -18.93
C GLU A 340 40.17 3.84 -17.80
N ALA A 341 40.44 2.54 -17.95
CA ALA A 341 40.16 1.53 -16.93
C ALA A 341 40.93 1.81 -15.62
N ARG A 342 42.23 2.14 -15.70
CA ARG A 342 43.02 2.56 -14.53
C ARG A 342 42.42 3.80 -13.86
N ALA A 343 42.00 4.79 -14.65
CA ALA A 343 41.37 6.00 -14.13
C ALA A 343 40.06 5.68 -13.39
N ARG A 344 39.19 4.83 -13.97
CA ARG A 344 37.92 4.39 -13.34
C ARG A 344 38.16 3.73 -11.99
N ILE A 345 39.01 2.69 -11.92
CA ILE A 345 39.29 1.96 -10.67
C ILE A 345 39.84 2.92 -9.61
N SER A 346 40.82 3.76 -9.97
CA SER A 346 41.41 4.71 -9.02
C SER A 346 40.38 5.69 -8.46
N SER A 347 39.39 6.09 -9.26
CA SER A 347 38.34 7.03 -8.87
C SER A 347 37.33 6.47 -7.87
N TRP A 348 37.16 5.16 -7.75
CA TRP A 348 36.17 4.56 -6.85
C TRP A 348 36.47 4.83 -5.37
N THR A 349 37.72 5.13 -5.03
CA THR A 349 38.10 5.57 -3.68
C THR A 349 37.86 7.07 -3.43
N ASP A 350 37.82 7.90 -4.49
CA ASP A 350 37.70 9.38 -4.41
C ASP A 350 36.31 9.77 -3.89
N THR A 351 36.28 10.49 -2.76
CA THR A 351 35.05 10.97 -2.13
C THR A 351 34.21 11.89 -3.03
N ARG A 352 34.81 12.51 -4.05
CA ARG A 352 34.17 13.43 -5.00
C ARG A 352 33.63 12.76 -6.25
N LEU A 353 33.89 11.46 -6.46
CA LEU A 353 33.32 10.73 -7.59
C LEU A 353 31.79 10.74 -7.47
N ALA A 354 31.14 11.33 -8.46
CA ALA A 354 29.70 11.41 -8.62
C ALA A 354 29.31 11.20 -10.08
N LEU A 355 28.06 10.82 -10.31
CA LEU A 355 27.46 10.85 -11.64
C LEU A 355 27.32 12.30 -12.13
N PRO A 356 27.42 12.55 -13.45
CA PRO A 356 27.13 13.86 -14.02
C PRO A 356 25.74 14.37 -13.65
N ARG A 357 25.63 15.68 -13.47
CA ARG A 357 24.39 16.33 -13.02
C ARG A 357 23.17 16.00 -13.89
N HIS A 358 23.33 15.84 -15.20
CA HIS A 358 22.21 15.50 -16.09
C HIS A 358 21.65 14.09 -15.85
N ILE A 359 22.50 13.12 -15.50
CA ILE A 359 22.09 11.76 -15.13
C ILE A 359 21.48 11.75 -13.73
N SER A 360 22.15 12.38 -12.76
CA SER A 360 21.65 12.46 -11.38
C SER A 360 20.28 13.13 -11.33
N LEU A 361 20.10 14.25 -12.04
CA LEU A 361 18.82 14.95 -12.11
C LEU A 361 17.73 14.10 -12.80
N ALA A 362 18.09 13.30 -13.81
CA ALA A 362 17.15 12.38 -14.44
C ALA A 362 16.66 11.32 -13.44
N GLY A 363 17.58 10.68 -12.70
CA GLY A 363 17.22 9.71 -11.66
C GLY A 363 16.43 10.33 -10.50
N GLU A 364 16.83 11.52 -10.04
CA GLU A 364 16.12 12.27 -9.00
C GLU A 364 14.67 12.55 -9.42
N ARG A 365 14.41 12.90 -10.68
CA ARG A 365 13.05 13.10 -11.21
C ARG A 365 12.24 11.81 -11.37
N CYS A 366 12.90 10.66 -11.47
CA CYS A 366 12.22 9.36 -11.51
C CYS A 366 11.86 8.87 -10.11
N LEU A 367 12.72 9.09 -9.12
CA LEU A 367 12.50 8.68 -7.72
C LEU A 367 11.70 9.70 -6.91
N ALA A 368 11.82 10.98 -7.24
CA ALA A 368 10.91 12.03 -6.83
C ALA A 368 9.95 12.25 -7.98
N SER A 369 8.79 11.61 -7.93
CA SER A 369 7.64 12.25 -8.56
C SER A 369 7.51 13.63 -7.92
N ASP A 370 7.81 14.66 -8.72
CA ASP A 370 7.67 16.09 -8.42
C ASP A 370 8.82 16.73 -7.63
N THR A 371 9.97 16.90 -8.30
CA THR A 371 10.99 17.90 -7.92
C THR A 371 10.42 19.32 -7.98
N SER A 372 9.84 19.78 -6.87
CA SER A 372 9.80 21.21 -6.50
C SER A 372 10.50 21.50 -5.17
N THR A 373 11.13 20.50 -4.53
CA THR A 373 11.70 20.65 -3.18
C THR A 373 13.19 20.99 -3.13
N LEU A 374 13.91 20.94 -4.27
CA LEU A 374 15.36 21.21 -4.32
C LEU A 374 15.74 22.71 -4.26
N MET A 375 14.78 23.64 -4.19
CA MET A 375 15.06 25.08 -4.10
C MET A 375 14.90 25.69 -2.70
N ILE A 376 14.57 24.92 -1.66
CA ILE A 376 14.27 25.50 -0.32
C ILE A 376 15.04 24.78 0.80
N ALA A 377 16.28 24.36 0.52
CA ALA A 377 17.26 24.00 1.55
C ALA A 377 18.27 25.16 1.73
N SER A 378 17.76 26.37 1.99
CA SER A 378 18.58 27.49 2.45
C SER A 378 17.76 28.53 3.22
N ALA A 379 16.93 28.09 4.17
CA ALA A 379 16.47 28.99 5.23
C ALA A 379 17.29 28.72 6.50
N SER A 380 18.59 29.01 6.43
CA SER A 380 19.41 29.15 7.63
C SER A 380 18.89 30.35 8.43
N THR A 381 18.52 30.10 9.68
CA THR A 381 18.68 31.00 10.84
C THR A 381 18.95 32.46 10.48
N ALA A 382 17.91 33.23 10.15
CA ALA A 382 17.98 34.68 10.02
C ALA A 382 16.67 35.28 10.55
N ASN A 383 16.75 35.90 11.74
CA ASN A 383 15.72 36.68 12.42
C ASN A 383 14.29 36.10 12.40
N ALA A 384 13.96 35.30 13.41
CA ALA A 384 12.61 34.83 13.67
C ALA A 384 11.65 36.02 13.83
N LYS A 385 10.86 36.31 12.80
CA LYS A 385 9.65 37.11 12.95
C LYS A 385 8.69 36.34 13.88
N PRO A 386 7.91 37.02 14.75
CA PRO A 386 6.94 36.35 15.60
C PRO A 386 5.94 35.56 14.73
N ALA A 387 5.72 34.29 15.07
CA ALA A 387 4.77 33.44 14.39
C ALA A 387 3.36 34.05 14.48
N PRO A 388 2.59 34.15 13.38
CA PRO A 388 1.27 34.78 13.38
C PRO A 388 0.22 33.99 14.15
N MET A 389 0.47 32.71 14.46
CA MET A 389 -0.44 31.85 15.23
C MET A 389 0.30 31.19 16.39
N LYS A 390 -0.43 30.91 17.47
CA LYS A 390 0.11 30.28 18.68
C LYS A 390 -0.77 29.10 19.09
N LEU A 391 -0.17 27.96 19.38
CA LEU A 391 -0.89 26.83 19.96
C LEU A 391 -1.04 27.05 21.48
N LEU A 392 -2.25 26.81 22.00
CA LEU A 392 -2.52 26.67 23.42
C LEU A 392 -2.83 25.20 23.73
N ALA A 393 -2.37 24.74 24.89
CA ALA A 393 -2.61 23.39 25.37
C ALA A 393 -2.89 23.38 26.88
N ARG A 394 -3.82 22.51 27.32
CA ARG A 394 -4.15 22.27 28.73
C ARG A 394 -4.36 20.78 28.96
N ARG A 395 -3.98 20.30 30.15
CA ARG A 395 -4.11 18.88 30.54
C ARG A 395 -4.92 18.78 31.83
N SER A 396 -5.78 17.78 31.93
CA SER A 396 -6.57 17.50 33.13
C SER A 396 -5.78 16.73 34.18
N ALA A 397 -6.34 16.62 35.38
CA ALA A 397 -5.96 15.57 36.32
C ALA A 397 -6.25 14.18 35.74
N SER A 398 -5.54 13.15 36.24
CA SER A 398 -5.79 11.76 35.86
C SER A 398 -7.08 11.23 36.48
N LEU A 399 -7.83 10.44 35.71
CA LEU A 399 -9.04 9.77 36.17
C LEU A 399 -8.69 8.56 37.05
N SER A 400 -9.52 8.27 38.05
CA SER A 400 -9.37 7.08 38.89
C SER A 400 -9.58 5.79 38.10
N ASP A 401 -9.05 4.66 38.59
CA ASP A 401 -9.07 3.42 37.83
C ASP A 401 -10.47 2.87 37.53
N ASP A 402 -11.41 3.11 38.45
CA ASP A 402 -12.81 2.69 38.32
C ASP A 402 -13.65 3.61 37.40
N CYS A 403 -13.08 4.72 36.93
CA CYS A 403 -13.79 5.75 36.18
C CYS A 403 -13.54 5.61 34.67
N MET A 404 -14.54 5.18 33.90
CA MET A 404 -14.48 5.13 32.44
C MET A 404 -15.18 6.34 31.82
N PRO A 405 -14.51 7.12 30.95
CA PRO A 405 -15.15 8.27 30.32
C PRO A 405 -16.27 7.84 29.36
N ASP A 406 -17.41 8.55 29.44
CA ASP A 406 -18.51 8.44 28.49
C ASP A 406 -18.13 9.10 27.15
N MET A 407 -17.30 8.41 26.35
CA MET A 407 -16.80 8.95 25.08
C MET A 407 -17.94 9.29 24.10
N VAL A 408 -18.98 8.46 24.06
CA VAL A 408 -20.14 8.67 23.19
C VAL A 408 -20.88 9.94 23.58
N GLY A 409 -21.26 10.08 24.84
CA GLY A 409 -22.00 11.25 25.31
C GLY A 409 -21.17 12.52 25.33
N ILE A 410 -19.85 12.43 25.54
CA ILE A 410 -18.94 13.58 25.38
C ILE A 410 -18.95 14.07 23.93
N PHE A 411 -18.77 13.16 22.96
CA PHE A 411 -18.78 13.54 21.55
C PHE A 411 -20.12 14.12 21.10
N ASP A 412 -21.22 13.46 21.47
CA ASP A 412 -22.59 13.87 21.11
C ASP A 412 -22.91 15.27 21.62
N ARG A 413 -22.62 15.55 22.90
CA ARG A 413 -22.90 16.86 23.52
C ARG A 413 -21.96 17.97 23.05
N LEU A 414 -20.66 17.69 22.97
CA LEU A 414 -19.63 18.74 22.85
C LEU A 414 -19.09 18.95 21.42
N PHE A 415 -19.30 18.01 20.50
CA PHE A 415 -18.65 18.06 19.18
C PHE A 415 -19.62 17.92 18.03
N ARG A 416 -20.49 16.92 18.11
CA ARG A 416 -21.28 16.41 16.99
C ARG A 416 -22.10 17.45 16.25
N HIS A 417 -22.65 18.45 16.96
CA HIS A 417 -23.54 19.47 16.39
C HIS A 417 -22.98 20.89 16.46
N GLN A 418 -21.74 21.07 16.94
CA GLN A 418 -21.20 22.40 17.24
C GLN A 418 -20.56 23.11 16.04
N SER A 419 -20.00 22.36 15.10
CA SER A 419 -19.41 22.93 13.88
C SER A 419 -20.31 22.73 12.67
N PRO A 420 -20.59 23.77 11.88
CA PRO A 420 -21.31 23.63 10.61
C PRO A 420 -20.44 23.03 9.49
N ALA A 421 -19.11 23.02 9.65
CA ALA A 421 -18.17 22.43 8.69
C ALA A 421 -18.04 20.91 8.82
N GLY A 422 -18.54 20.31 9.91
CA GLY A 422 -18.45 18.86 10.12
C GLY A 422 -18.29 18.47 11.58
N ALA A 423 -17.87 17.23 11.83
CA ALA A 423 -17.47 16.75 13.16
C ALA A 423 -16.50 15.58 13.00
N VAL A 424 -15.53 15.45 13.92
CA VAL A 424 -14.47 14.42 13.84
C VAL A 424 -14.33 13.72 15.18
N TRP A 425 -14.48 12.39 15.16
CA TRP A 425 -14.06 11.49 16.23
C TRP A 425 -13.12 10.44 15.65
N LEU A 426 -11.85 10.45 16.07
CA LEU A 426 -10.89 9.40 15.78
C LEU A 426 -10.69 8.61 17.06
N ASP A 427 -10.91 7.31 17.03
CA ASP A 427 -11.13 6.54 18.25
C ASP A 427 -10.36 5.23 18.29
N SER A 428 -9.67 5.05 19.41
CA SER A 428 -9.07 3.79 19.81
C SER A 428 -10.08 2.98 20.61
N ALA A 429 -11.08 2.40 19.93
CA ALA A 429 -12.20 1.71 20.58
C ALA A 429 -11.78 0.42 21.33
N ARG A 430 -10.57 -0.08 21.08
CA ARG A 430 -10.01 -1.29 21.69
C ARG A 430 -8.91 -0.93 22.70
N HIS A 431 -9.27 -0.50 23.89
CA HIS A 431 -8.34 0.06 24.90
C HIS A 431 -7.20 -0.86 25.36
N LYS A 432 -7.33 -2.18 25.21
CA LYS A 432 -6.27 -3.17 25.54
C LYS A 432 -5.28 -3.42 24.39
N ASP A 433 -5.52 -2.83 23.22
CA ASP A 433 -4.65 -2.95 22.07
C ASP A 433 -3.41 -2.07 22.26
N PRO A 434 -2.18 -2.57 22.05
CA PRO A 434 -0.95 -1.77 22.14
C PRO A 434 -0.92 -0.55 21.20
N HIS A 435 -1.81 -0.52 20.19
CA HIS A 435 -1.91 0.58 19.24
C HIS A 435 -3.00 1.60 19.57
N SER A 436 -3.79 1.35 20.63
CA SER A 436 -4.98 2.12 21.00
C SER A 436 -4.73 3.19 22.08
N ARG A 437 -3.65 3.98 21.97
CA ARG A 437 -3.31 4.95 23.04
C ARG A 437 -4.25 6.15 23.11
N TYR A 438 -4.74 6.65 21.98
CA TYR A 438 -5.44 7.94 21.94
C TYR A 438 -6.83 7.85 21.31
N SER A 439 -7.76 8.63 21.86
CA SER A 439 -8.99 9.02 21.19
C SER A 439 -9.01 10.54 21.03
N PHE A 440 -9.36 11.02 19.85
CA PHE A 440 -9.40 12.44 19.48
C PHE A 440 -10.82 12.85 19.09
N MET A 441 -11.28 13.97 19.63
CA MET A 441 -12.53 14.63 19.23
C MET A 441 -12.18 16.05 18.80
N ALA A 442 -12.64 16.48 17.63
CA ALA A 442 -12.25 17.77 17.09
C ALA A 442 -13.43 18.55 16.49
N LEU A 443 -13.29 19.88 16.53
CA LEU A 443 -14.24 20.83 15.95
C LEU A 443 -13.64 21.46 14.69
N PRO A 444 -14.06 21.03 13.49
CA PRO A 444 -13.62 21.64 12.25
C PRO A 444 -14.02 23.11 12.15
N SER A 445 -13.22 23.93 11.50
CA SER A 445 -13.58 25.31 11.14
C SER A 445 -13.99 25.45 9.67
N PHE A 446 -13.44 24.62 8.79
CA PHE A 446 -13.75 24.54 7.36
C PHE A 446 -13.31 23.19 6.81
N ALA A 447 -13.73 22.86 5.59
CA ALA A 447 -13.32 21.67 4.86
C ALA A 447 -12.60 22.05 3.55
N LEU A 448 -11.67 21.20 3.15
CA LEU A 448 -11.04 21.20 1.82
C LEU A 448 -11.53 19.95 1.07
N SER A 449 -12.21 20.13 -0.06
CA SER A 449 -12.78 19.04 -0.86
C SER A 449 -12.18 19.06 -2.27
N TYR A 450 -11.81 17.89 -2.78
CA TYR A 450 -11.10 17.75 -4.06
C TYR A 450 -11.62 16.57 -4.87
N LYS A 451 -11.64 16.73 -6.20
CA LYS A 451 -11.90 15.67 -7.17
C LYS A 451 -10.68 15.50 -8.06
N ASP A 452 -10.23 14.26 -8.24
CA ASP A 452 -9.04 13.95 -9.02
C ASP A 452 -9.10 14.61 -10.41
N GLY A 453 -8.08 15.39 -10.74
CA GLY A 453 -7.96 16.11 -12.01
C GLY A 453 -8.58 17.49 -12.05
N SER A 454 -9.19 17.95 -10.95
CA SER A 454 -9.60 19.35 -10.81
C SER A 454 -8.38 20.26 -10.66
N ASP A 455 -8.49 21.50 -11.10
CA ASP A 455 -7.46 22.56 -10.99
C ASP A 455 -7.62 23.42 -9.72
N ALA A 456 -8.66 23.14 -8.92
CA ALA A 456 -8.95 23.85 -7.68
C ALA A 456 -9.37 22.89 -6.56
N VAL A 457 -9.14 23.34 -5.33
CA VAL A 457 -9.65 22.77 -4.08
C VAL A 457 -10.83 23.60 -3.62
N ILE A 458 -11.95 22.95 -3.31
CA ILE A 458 -13.13 23.63 -2.77
C ILE A 458 -12.93 23.84 -1.28
N VAL A 459 -13.05 25.09 -0.83
CA VAL A 459 -12.98 25.49 0.58
C VAL A 459 -14.39 25.82 1.05
N SER A 460 -14.93 25.05 1.99
CA SER A 460 -16.28 25.24 2.50
C SER A 460 -16.30 25.50 4.01
N GLY A 461 -17.08 26.50 4.42
CA GLY A 461 -17.35 26.76 5.84
C GLY A 461 -18.55 25.98 6.35
N ASP A 462 -19.47 25.61 5.47
CA ASP A 462 -20.68 24.85 5.75
C ASP A 462 -21.23 24.20 4.46
N GLU A 463 -22.45 23.66 4.53
CA GLU A 463 -23.14 23.01 3.41
C GLU A 463 -23.69 24.00 2.35
N GLN A 464 -23.61 25.32 2.56
CA GLN A 464 -24.26 26.33 1.72
C GLN A 464 -23.30 27.25 0.96
N SER A 465 -22.15 27.60 1.56
CA SER A 465 -21.16 28.49 0.95
C SER A 465 -19.79 27.82 0.83
N HIS A 466 -19.22 27.93 -0.36
CA HIS A 466 -17.90 27.44 -0.70
C HIS A 466 -17.21 28.38 -1.70
N HIS A 467 -15.89 28.42 -1.65
CA HIS A 467 -15.03 29.17 -2.57
C HIS A 467 -13.90 28.28 -3.06
N ASN A 468 -13.32 28.59 -4.23
CA ASN A 468 -12.25 27.79 -4.81
C ASN A 468 -10.88 28.36 -4.45
N ALA A 469 -9.98 27.50 -3.98
CA ALA A 469 -8.55 27.76 -3.87
C ALA A 469 -7.83 27.11 -5.06
N GLN A 470 -7.07 27.87 -5.84
CA GLN A 470 -6.44 27.33 -7.04
C GLN A 470 -5.21 26.48 -6.67
N LEU A 471 -4.98 25.36 -7.38
CA LEU A 471 -3.81 24.49 -7.15
C LEU A 471 -2.49 25.14 -7.61
N GLY A 472 -2.54 26.31 -8.26
CA GLY A 472 -1.39 27.13 -8.67
C GLY A 472 -1.11 27.08 -10.17
N LYS A 473 -0.55 28.17 -10.72
CA LYS A 473 -0.19 28.31 -12.15
C LYS A 473 1.30 28.06 -12.38
N THR A 474 1.78 26.86 -12.14
CA THR A 474 3.18 26.47 -12.43
C THR A 474 3.31 25.78 -13.78
N ALA A 475 4.55 25.68 -14.30
CA ALA A 475 4.85 25.01 -15.57
C ALA A 475 4.60 23.48 -15.55
N GLN A 476 4.36 22.90 -14.36
CA GLN A 476 3.89 21.53 -14.15
C GLN A 476 2.49 21.55 -13.51
N PRO A 477 1.61 20.58 -13.82
CA PRO A 477 0.28 20.50 -13.24
C PRO A 477 0.40 20.25 -11.73
N ALA A 478 -0.08 21.18 -10.92
CA ALA A 478 -0.09 21.03 -9.47
C ALA A 478 -1.15 20.00 -9.06
N THR A 479 -0.74 19.04 -8.23
CA THR A 479 -1.60 17.98 -7.66
C THR A 479 -2.08 18.38 -6.28
N LEU A 480 -3.18 17.78 -5.79
CA LEU A 480 -3.62 18.01 -4.41
C LEU A 480 -2.52 17.62 -3.41
N TRP A 481 -1.76 16.57 -3.70
CA TRP A 481 -0.65 16.15 -2.84
C TRP A 481 0.41 17.25 -2.68
N SER A 482 0.85 17.84 -3.79
CA SER A 482 1.83 18.94 -3.76
C SER A 482 1.29 20.19 -3.05
N PHE A 483 -0.02 20.46 -3.20
CA PHE A 483 -0.71 21.56 -2.53
C PHE A 483 -0.77 21.34 -1.02
N MET A 484 -1.18 20.15 -0.57
CA MET A 484 -1.27 19.81 0.85
C MET A 484 0.11 19.74 1.51
N ASP A 485 1.14 19.27 0.80
CA ASP A 485 2.53 19.27 1.28
C ASP A 485 3.07 20.70 1.50
N ALA A 486 2.81 21.60 0.55
CA ALA A 486 3.14 23.02 0.69
C ALA A 486 2.32 23.73 1.77
N LEU A 487 1.01 23.48 1.83
CA LEU A 487 0.13 24.04 2.86
C LEU A 487 0.56 23.63 4.27
N GLN A 488 0.90 22.36 4.47
CA GLN A 488 1.38 21.86 5.77
C GLN A 488 2.70 22.53 6.17
N ARG A 489 3.63 22.68 5.22
CA ARG A 489 4.92 23.37 5.44
C ARG A 489 4.71 24.83 5.86
N ASP A 490 3.83 25.54 5.16
CA ASP A 490 3.51 26.94 5.45
C ASP A 490 2.90 27.08 6.85
N LEU A 491 1.95 26.21 7.21
CA LEU A 491 1.36 26.16 8.56
C LEU A 491 2.40 25.88 9.63
N ARG A 492 3.28 24.89 9.43
CA ARG A 492 4.35 24.54 10.38
C ARG A 492 5.26 25.73 10.66
N SER A 493 5.57 26.53 9.64
CA SER A 493 6.41 27.74 9.78
C SER A 493 5.67 28.93 10.43
N SER A 494 4.34 28.90 10.45
CA SER A 494 3.48 30.00 10.87
C SER A 494 2.94 29.86 12.30
N ILE A 495 3.24 28.75 12.99
CA ILE A 495 2.68 28.44 14.31
C ILE A 495 3.78 28.29 15.36
N ASP A 496 3.67 29.03 16.46
CA ASP A 496 4.45 28.80 17.66
C ASP A 496 3.87 27.61 18.46
N MET A 497 4.61 26.50 18.45
CA MET A 497 4.29 25.24 19.13
C MET A 497 4.95 25.11 20.52
N SER A 498 5.60 26.15 21.04
CA SER A 498 6.35 26.08 22.31
C SER A 498 5.49 25.67 23.50
N ALA A 499 4.20 26.02 23.51
CA ALA A 499 3.28 25.75 24.62
C ALA A 499 3.04 24.25 24.86
N SER A 500 3.08 23.39 23.83
CA SER A 500 2.86 21.96 23.99
C SER A 500 4.12 21.20 24.42
N LYS A 501 5.31 21.70 24.09
CA LYS A 501 6.59 21.07 24.45
C LYS A 501 6.81 20.94 25.97
N GLY A 502 6.31 21.88 26.76
CA GLY A 502 6.42 21.83 28.22
C GLY A 502 5.33 21.01 28.92
N LEU A 503 4.29 20.59 28.18
CA LEU A 503 3.12 19.89 28.71
C LEU A 503 3.13 18.38 28.39
N LEU A 504 3.66 18.02 27.22
CA LEU A 504 3.66 16.67 26.69
C LEU A 504 4.90 15.90 27.15
N ASP A 505 4.67 14.65 27.57
CA ASP A 505 5.74 13.72 27.91
C ASP A 505 6.54 13.33 26.65
N ASP A 506 7.80 12.91 26.79
CA ASP A 506 8.71 12.66 25.66
C ASP A 506 8.15 11.65 24.64
N ASP A 507 7.35 10.69 25.08
CA ASP A 507 6.71 9.67 24.24
C ASP A 507 5.41 10.17 23.56
N GLN A 508 4.84 11.28 24.03
CA GLN A 508 3.70 11.98 23.42
C GLN A 508 4.14 12.99 22.36
N GLN A 509 5.36 13.53 22.50
CA GLN A 509 5.88 14.56 21.62
C GLN A 509 5.99 14.06 20.17
N GLY A 510 5.31 14.76 19.26
CA GLY A 510 5.31 14.43 17.84
C GLY A 510 4.52 13.18 17.46
N THR A 511 3.72 12.61 18.37
CA THR A 511 2.85 11.45 18.10
C THR A 511 1.36 11.73 18.33
N ILE A 512 1.03 12.84 19.00
CA ILE A 512 -0.33 13.23 19.34
C ILE A 512 -0.92 14.23 18.33
N PHE A 513 -2.20 14.07 17.99
CA PHE A 513 -2.91 15.04 17.14
C PHE A 513 -3.26 16.29 17.94
N GLN A 514 -2.51 17.38 17.72
CA GLN A 514 -2.70 18.64 18.45
C GLN A 514 -3.69 19.55 17.74
N THR A 515 -3.51 19.75 16.44
CA THR A 515 -4.36 20.57 15.54
C THR A 515 -3.91 20.29 14.11
N GLY A 516 -4.76 20.53 13.13
CA GLY A 516 -4.44 20.31 11.72
C GLY A 516 -5.60 19.74 10.94
N PHE A 517 -5.33 18.89 9.96
CA PHE A 517 -6.35 18.31 9.10
C PHE A 517 -6.73 16.91 9.55
N SER A 518 -8.02 16.59 9.51
CA SER A 518 -8.52 15.21 9.65
C SER A 518 -9.42 14.89 8.47
N GLY A 519 -9.22 13.76 7.83
CA GLY A 519 -9.87 13.49 6.55
C GLY A 519 -9.35 12.24 5.86
N TYR A 520 -9.67 12.11 4.58
CA TYR A 520 -9.33 10.94 3.80
C TYR A 520 -8.69 11.27 2.45
N TRP A 521 -7.81 10.36 2.03
CA TRP A 521 -7.36 10.19 0.66
C TRP A 521 -8.13 8.99 0.08
N GLY A 522 -9.05 9.23 -0.85
CA GLY A 522 -9.81 8.16 -1.52
C GLY A 522 -8.90 7.38 -2.47
N TYR A 523 -9.27 6.13 -2.76
CA TYR A 523 -8.47 5.21 -3.57
C TYR A 523 -8.11 5.80 -4.94
N GLU A 524 -8.98 6.60 -5.53
CA GLU A 524 -8.77 7.19 -6.86
C GLU A 524 -7.66 8.26 -6.89
N MET A 525 -7.20 8.74 -5.73
CA MET A 525 -5.95 9.51 -5.61
C MET A 525 -4.71 8.70 -6.03
N LYS A 526 -4.86 7.39 -6.32
CA LYS A 526 -3.88 6.54 -7.02
C LYS A 526 -3.47 7.13 -8.37
N ASN A 527 -4.37 7.84 -9.06
CA ASN A 527 -4.11 8.38 -10.39
C ASN A 527 -2.99 9.43 -10.36
N GLU A 528 -3.05 10.36 -9.39
CA GLU A 528 -2.00 11.35 -9.18
C GLU A 528 -0.73 10.73 -8.58
N SER A 529 -0.87 9.86 -7.57
CA SER A 529 0.29 9.29 -6.85
C SER A 529 1.13 8.36 -7.72
N LEU A 530 0.50 7.53 -8.56
CA LEU A 530 1.16 6.59 -9.46
C LEU A 530 1.33 7.13 -10.90
N GLN A 531 0.88 8.36 -11.17
CA GLN A 531 0.92 9.00 -12.49
C GLN A 531 0.33 8.10 -13.58
N LEU A 532 -0.93 7.67 -13.38
CA LEU A 532 -1.64 6.81 -14.33
C LEU A 532 -2.23 7.64 -15.48
N ASP A 533 -2.07 7.14 -16.71
CA ASP A 533 -2.57 7.80 -17.92
C ASP A 533 -4.09 7.68 -18.07
N THR A 534 -4.67 6.59 -17.55
CA THR A 534 -6.09 6.29 -17.63
C THR A 534 -6.77 6.70 -16.35
N ARG A 535 -7.85 7.50 -16.46
CA ARG A 535 -8.72 7.86 -15.35
C ARG A 535 -10.10 7.30 -15.59
N VAL A 536 -10.65 6.62 -14.59
CA VAL A 536 -12.07 6.29 -14.58
C VAL A 536 -12.84 7.62 -14.47
N PRO A 537 -13.86 7.87 -15.31
CA PRO A 537 -14.65 9.09 -15.23
C PRO A 537 -15.16 9.35 -13.80
N VAL A 538 -15.05 10.61 -13.35
CA VAL A 538 -15.57 11.03 -12.04
C VAL A 538 -17.09 10.90 -12.04
N GLY A 539 -17.65 10.44 -10.93
CA GLY A 539 -19.10 10.35 -10.75
C GLY A 539 -19.79 11.69 -10.97
N SER A 540 -21.03 11.64 -11.44
CA SER A 540 -21.81 12.84 -11.78
C SER A 540 -22.34 13.60 -10.56
N ARG A 541 -22.25 13.05 -9.33
CA ARG A 541 -22.74 13.73 -8.12
C ARG A 541 -21.80 14.87 -7.72
N ALA A 542 -22.38 15.98 -7.24
CA ALA A 542 -21.61 17.12 -6.78
C ALA A 542 -20.66 16.74 -5.62
N ASP A 543 -21.10 15.84 -4.73
CA ASP A 543 -20.39 15.42 -3.51
C ASP A 543 -19.42 14.22 -3.69
N ASP A 544 -19.17 13.74 -4.91
CA ASP A 544 -18.24 12.62 -5.17
C ASP A 544 -16.76 13.07 -5.10
N PHE A 545 -16.30 13.46 -3.91
CA PHE A 545 -14.93 13.90 -3.66
C PHE A 545 -13.97 12.72 -3.46
N ASP A 546 -12.82 12.82 -4.13
CA ASP A 546 -11.73 11.83 -4.04
C ASP A 546 -10.81 12.09 -2.85
N ALA A 547 -10.79 13.31 -2.32
CA ALA A 547 -10.14 13.62 -1.06
C ALA A 547 -10.91 14.74 -0.34
N GLU A 548 -11.00 14.65 0.98
CA GLU A 548 -11.67 15.66 1.80
C GLU A 548 -11.02 15.76 3.18
N PHE A 549 -10.66 16.99 3.59
CA PHE A 549 -9.94 17.29 4.82
C PHE A 549 -10.63 18.38 5.63
N LEU A 550 -11.04 18.03 6.84
CA LEU A 550 -11.61 18.93 7.84
C LEU A 550 -10.47 19.58 8.64
N TYR A 551 -10.32 20.90 8.55
CA TYR A 551 -9.32 21.63 9.33
C TYR A 551 -9.83 21.87 10.76
N CYS A 552 -9.11 21.34 11.73
CA CYS A 552 -9.47 21.21 13.13
C CYS A 552 -8.55 22.07 14.02
N PRO A 553 -8.88 23.35 14.29
CA PRO A 553 -8.10 24.22 15.18
C PRO A 553 -8.33 23.92 16.67
N ARG A 554 -9.26 23.03 17.00
CA ARG A 554 -9.66 22.65 18.36
C ARG A 554 -9.75 21.13 18.44
N VAL A 555 -8.92 20.55 19.30
CA VAL A 555 -8.84 19.09 19.49
C VAL A 555 -8.84 18.77 20.98
N LEU A 556 -9.64 17.79 21.36
CA LEU A 556 -9.63 17.15 22.67
C LEU A 556 -9.11 15.72 22.48
N ALA A 557 -8.00 15.40 23.14
CA ALA A 557 -7.39 14.08 23.16
C ALA A 557 -7.61 13.42 24.53
N PHE A 558 -7.91 12.13 24.54
CA PHE A 558 -7.83 11.29 25.72
C PHE A 558 -6.65 10.32 25.58
N ASP A 559 -5.70 10.38 26.51
CA ASP A 559 -4.63 9.40 26.63
C ASP A 559 -5.13 8.24 27.50
N HIS A 560 -5.40 7.08 26.89
CA HIS A 560 -5.87 5.87 27.57
C HIS A 560 -4.83 5.29 28.53
N HIS A 561 -3.54 5.52 28.27
CA HIS A 561 -2.46 5.01 29.11
C HIS A 561 -2.30 5.86 30.39
N LEU A 562 -2.37 7.18 30.25
CA LEU A 562 -2.23 8.12 31.38
C LEU A 562 -3.57 8.50 32.02
N ARG A 563 -4.68 8.05 31.43
CA ARG A 563 -6.07 8.29 31.82
C ARG A 563 -6.37 9.78 31.99
N GLN A 564 -5.92 10.58 31.03
CA GLN A 564 -5.97 12.04 31.10
C GLN A 564 -6.51 12.66 29.82
N TRP A 565 -7.21 13.78 29.98
CA TRP A 565 -7.64 14.64 28.88
C TRP A 565 -6.60 15.70 28.59
N ILE A 566 -6.37 15.98 27.31
CA ILE A 566 -5.51 17.05 26.82
C ILE A 566 -6.30 17.83 25.78
N ALA A 567 -6.47 19.12 25.97
CA ALA A 567 -7.17 19.99 25.04
C ALA A 567 -6.18 20.94 24.35
N PHE A 568 -6.37 21.15 23.06
CA PHE A 568 -5.54 21.98 22.20
C PHE A 568 -6.40 22.98 21.43
N ALA A 569 -5.95 24.22 21.36
CA ALA A 569 -6.62 25.27 20.59
C ALA A 569 -5.60 26.17 19.89
N LEU A 570 -5.78 26.42 18.60
CA LEU A 570 -4.95 27.37 17.87
C LEU A 570 -5.51 28.79 18.03
N VAL A 571 -4.65 29.73 18.41
CA VAL A 571 -4.96 31.16 18.52
C VAL A 571 -4.36 31.92 17.34
N GLU A 572 -5.19 32.74 16.70
CA GLU A 572 -4.75 33.62 15.62
C GLU A 572 -4.34 34.99 16.19
N GLY A 573 -3.10 35.39 15.89
CA GLY A 573 -2.54 36.68 16.26
C GLY A 573 -2.86 37.78 15.23
N ALA A 574 -2.22 38.93 15.36
CA ALA A 574 -2.34 40.00 14.39
C ALA A 574 -1.84 39.54 13.01
N GLN A 575 -2.68 39.72 11.99
CA GLN A 575 -2.38 39.35 10.60
C GLN A 575 -1.08 40.02 10.14
N PRO A 576 -0.13 39.28 9.52
CA PRO A 576 1.06 39.89 8.96
C PRO A 576 0.66 40.84 7.82
N THR A 577 1.35 41.98 7.71
CA THR A 577 1.06 43.04 6.73
C THR A 577 1.45 42.69 5.29
N SER A 578 2.09 41.54 5.07
CA SER A 578 2.55 41.08 3.76
C SER A 578 1.54 40.12 3.12
N PRO A 579 1.28 40.24 1.80
CA PRO A 579 0.36 39.33 1.11
C PRO A 579 0.85 37.89 1.21
N ARG A 580 -0.06 36.99 1.61
CA ARG A 580 0.17 35.54 1.65
C ARG A 580 0.23 35.02 0.21
N THR A 581 1.15 34.10 -0.09
CA THR A 581 1.29 33.49 -1.42
C THR A 581 1.26 31.97 -1.31
N GLY A 582 1.08 31.27 -2.43
CA GLY A 582 1.00 29.81 -2.46
C GLY A 582 -0.30 29.26 -1.85
N PRO A 583 -0.35 27.95 -1.55
CA PRO A 583 -1.55 27.28 -1.04
C PRO A 583 -2.14 27.92 0.22
N PHE A 584 -1.29 28.35 1.16
CA PHE A 584 -1.77 29.04 2.37
C PHE A 584 -2.46 30.37 2.04
N GLY A 585 -1.97 31.12 1.05
CA GLY A 585 -2.59 32.34 0.57
C GLY A 585 -3.93 32.09 -0.13
N GLU A 586 -3.99 31.10 -1.02
CA GLU A 586 -5.21 30.70 -1.74
C GLU A 586 -6.33 30.30 -0.77
N VAL A 587 -6.03 29.43 0.20
CA VAL A 587 -7.01 29.03 1.22
C VAL A 587 -7.38 30.23 2.11
N SER A 588 -6.42 31.08 2.49
CA SER A 588 -6.73 32.27 3.30
C SER A 588 -7.69 33.22 2.58
N GLY A 589 -7.50 33.47 1.29
CA GLY A 589 -8.41 34.30 0.49
C GLY A 589 -9.82 33.70 0.35
N ALA A 590 -9.91 32.37 0.22
CA ALA A 590 -11.20 31.67 0.25
C ALA A 590 -11.89 31.79 1.62
N LEU A 591 -11.14 31.72 2.73
CA LEU A 591 -11.68 31.92 4.08
C LEU A 591 -12.14 33.37 4.31
N GLU A 592 -11.40 34.37 3.85
CA GLU A 592 -11.80 35.78 3.91
C GLU A 592 -13.12 36.01 3.14
N SER A 593 -13.29 35.34 1.99
CA SER A 593 -14.52 35.40 1.20
C SER A 593 -15.70 34.73 1.92
N LEU A 594 -15.48 33.56 2.53
CA LEU A 594 -16.47 32.91 3.39
C LEU A 594 -16.88 33.78 4.59
N GLN A 595 -15.93 34.49 5.20
CA GLN A 595 -16.21 35.42 6.29
C GLN A 595 -17.03 36.62 5.82
N ALA A 596 -16.75 37.15 4.62
CA ALA A 596 -17.56 38.20 3.99
C ALA A 596 -19.00 37.72 3.72
N ASP A 597 -19.19 36.43 3.41
CA ASP A 597 -20.50 35.77 3.30
C ASP A 597 -21.17 35.46 4.66
N GLY A 598 -20.61 35.98 5.75
CA GLY A 598 -21.13 35.85 7.12
C GLY A 598 -20.69 34.60 7.86
N ARG A 599 -19.75 33.80 7.33
CA ARG A 599 -19.25 32.57 7.98
C ARG A 599 -18.06 32.83 8.88
N SER A 600 -18.29 33.59 9.95
CA SER A 600 -17.25 34.02 10.90
C SER A 600 -16.46 32.89 11.60
N TRP A 601 -16.94 31.63 11.52
CA TRP A 601 -16.25 30.44 12.04
C TRP A 601 -15.17 29.89 11.10
N ALA A 602 -15.21 30.23 9.81
CA ALA A 602 -14.26 29.76 8.80
C ALA A 602 -12.96 30.54 8.92
N LYS A 603 -12.02 30.01 9.71
CA LYS A 603 -10.74 30.65 10.03
C LYS A 603 -9.69 29.63 10.47
N TRP A 604 -8.43 30.07 10.49
CA TRP A 604 -7.29 29.25 10.91
C TRP A 604 -7.22 29.06 12.43
N GLY A 605 -7.61 30.05 13.22
CA GLY A 605 -7.53 29.99 14.69
C GLY A 605 -8.59 30.81 15.40
N LEU A 606 -8.63 30.70 16.72
CA LEU A 606 -9.55 31.44 17.59
C LEU A 606 -8.92 32.75 18.09
N GLU A 607 -9.77 33.65 18.57
CA GLU A 607 -9.30 34.75 19.41
C GLU A 607 -8.81 34.20 20.76
N SER A 608 -7.76 34.79 21.34
CA SER A 608 -7.10 34.27 22.55
C SER A 608 -8.07 33.96 23.70
N GLY A 609 -8.96 34.91 24.04
CA GLY A 609 -9.93 34.71 25.13
C GLY A 609 -10.94 33.60 24.86
N LYS A 610 -11.38 33.44 23.60
CA LYS A 610 -12.30 32.35 23.20
C LYS A 610 -11.61 30.98 23.25
N ALA A 611 -10.32 30.93 22.89
CA ALA A 611 -9.53 29.70 22.97
C ALA A 611 -9.34 29.26 24.44
N GLU A 612 -8.98 30.18 25.32
CA GLU A 612 -8.81 29.90 26.75
C GLU A 612 -10.12 29.42 27.40
N SER A 613 -11.24 30.12 27.16
CA SER A 613 -12.57 29.71 27.63
C SER A 613 -12.93 28.32 27.16
N TRP A 614 -12.74 28.04 25.86
CA TRP A 614 -13.05 26.73 25.28
C TRP A 614 -12.22 25.60 25.91
N LEU A 615 -10.91 25.82 26.14
CA LEU A 615 -10.02 24.83 26.77
C LEU A 615 -10.50 24.46 28.18
N GLU A 616 -10.92 25.44 28.98
CA GLU A 616 -11.41 25.22 30.33
C GLU A 616 -12.78 24.52 30.33
N GLU A 617 -13.72 25.01 29.52
CA GLU A 617 -15.07 24.47 29.41
C GLU A 617 -15.08 23.01 28.94
N VAL A 618 -14.30 22.69 27.91
CA VAL A 618 -14.28 21.34 27.33
C VAL A 618 -13.68 20.32 28.28
N LEU A 619 -12.59 20.67 28.99
CA LEU A 619 -11.96 19.80 29.97
C LEU A 619 -12.87 19.58 31.19
N ASN A 620 -13.48 20.64 31.70
CA ASN A 620 -14.42 20.53 32.83
C ASN A 620 -15.63 19.66 32.45
N SER A 621 -16.20 19.85 31.25
CA SER A 621 -17.32 19.05 30.77
C SER A 621 -16.95 17.59 30.57
N ALA A 622 -15.75 17.30 30.02
CA ALA A 622 -15.25 15.94 29.84
C ALA A 622 -15.01 15.24 31.19
N LEU A 623 -14.45 15.95 32.17
CA LEU A 623 -14.25 15.44 33.54
C LEU A 623 -15.59 15.16 34.24
N GLN A 624 -16.55 16.07 34.17
CA GLN A 624 -17.89 15.88 34.74
C GLN A 624 -18.60 14.67 34.12
N ALA A 625 -18.53 14.54 32.79
CA ALA A 625 -19.08 13.38 32.08
C ALA A 625 -18.38 12.06 32.43
N SER A 626 -17.14 12.12 32.90
CA SER A 626 -16.40 10.94 33.35
C SER A 626 -16.81 10.48 34.76
N GLN A 627 -17.30 11.39 35.62
CA GLN A 627 -17.66 11.09 37.03
C GLN A 627 -19.06 10.48 37.21
N GLY A 628 -19.88 10.38 36.15
CA GLY A 628 -21.21 9.79 36.20
C GLY A 628 -21.17 8.25 36.26
N SER A 629 -21.75 7.65 37.30
CA SER A 629 -21.76 6.20 37.59
C SER A 629 -22.52 5.29 36.58
N ALA A 630 -23.06 5.82 35.48
CA ALA A 630 -23.89 5.04 34.57
C ALA A 630 -23.22 4.90 33.19
N LEU A 631 -22.88 3.66 32.82
CA LEU A 631 -22.63 3.30 31.42
C LEU A 631 -23.84 3.77 30.57
N PRO A 632 -23.64 4.53 29.49
CA PRO A 632 -24.73 4.90 28.60
C PRO A 632 -25.40 3.65 28.04
N LYS A 633 -26.74 3.57 28.14
CA LYS A 633 -27.56 2.52 27.49
C LYS A 633 -27.32 2.42 25.96
N ALA A 634 -26.91 3.52 25.32
CA ALA A 634 -26.63 3.57 23.89
C ALA A 634 -25.34 2.82 23.49
N ALA A 635 -24.44 2.53 24.43
CA ALA A 635 -23.16 1.86 24.16
C ALA A 635 -23.22 0.33 24.28
N SER A 636 -24.34 -0.26 24.72
CA SER A 636 -24.40 -1.67 25.13
C SER A 636 -25.04 -2.63 24.13
N ASP A 637 -25.63 -2.16 23.03
CA ASP A 637 -26.37 -3.04 22.12
C ASP A 637 -25.80 -3.10 20.70
N GLY A 638 -24.65 -3.77 20.57
CA GLY A 638 -24.09 -4.14 19.26
C GLY A 638 -24.96 -5.14 18.48
N SER A 639 -25.98 -5.74 19.11
CA SER A 639 -26.92 -6.65 18.44
C SER A 639 -27.94 -5.87 17.60
N ALA A 640 -28.36 -4.69 18.06
CA ALA A 640 -29.25 -3.77 17.36
C ALA A 640 -28.66 -3.18 16.05
N PHE A 641 -27.35 -3.28 15.81
CA PHE A 641 -26.74 -2.81 14.56
C PHE A 641 -27.36 -3.49 13.32
N ARG A 642 -27.58 -4.82 13.40
CA ARG A 642 -28.12 -5.59 12.27
C ARG A 642 -29.56 -5.21 11.94
N GLU A 643 -30.33 -4.83 12.94
CA GLU A 643 -31.71 -4.37 12.76
C GLU A 643 -31.77 -2.95 12.16
N ALA A 644 -30.76 -2.11 12.46
CA ALA A 644 -30.65 -0.76 11.93
C ALA A 644 -30.14 -0.70 10.48
N MET A 645 -29.48 -1.76 10.00
CA MET A 645 -28.92 -1.85 8.65
C MET A 645 -29.84 -2.61 7.70
N PRO A 646 -30.11 -2.09 6.49
CA PRO A 646 -30.75 -2.88 5.45
C PRO A 646 -29.83 -4.03 5.02
N PRO A 647 -30.39 -5.12 4.47
CA PRO A 647 -29.61 -6.08 3.70
C PRO A 647 -28.87 -5.36 2.57
N LEU A 648 -27.56 -5.60 2.45
CA LEU A 648 -26.73 -5.02 1.40
C LEU A 648 -26.61 -5.98 0.22
N ARG A 649 -26.63 -5.43 -1.00
CA ARG A 649 -26.47 -6.20 -2.23
C ARG A 649 -25.06 -6.02 -2.79
N PRO A 650 -24.40 -7.10 -3.24
CA PRO A 650 -23.11 -6.98 -3.91
C PRO A 650 -23.27 -6.29 -5.26
N ARG A 651 -22.29 -5.45 -5.62
CA ARG A 651 -22.22 -4.79 -6.92
C ARG A 651 -21.90 -5.78 -8.02
N MET A 652 -20.93 -6.66 -7.79
CA MET A 652 -20.59 -7.79 -8.66
C MET A 652 -21.20 -9.06 -8.07
N LEU A 653 -21.98 -9.80 -8.86
CA LEU A 653 -22.58 -11.05 -8.40
C LEU A 653 -21.50 -12.11 -8.13
N ALA A 654 -21.85 -13.13 -7.36
CA ALA A 654 -20.91 -14.18 -6.97
C ALA A 654 -20.21 -14.83 -8.18
N GLU A 655 -20.96 -15.14 -9.24
CA GLU A 655 -20.45 -15.76 -10.48
C GLU A 655 -19.44 -14.84 -11.19
N ASP A 656 -19.81 -13.58 -11.42
CA ASP A 656 -18.94 -12.58 -12.03
C ASP A 656 -17.66 -12.37 -11.19
N TYR A 657 -17.79 -12.30 -9.87
CA TYR A 657 -16.63 -12.12 -8.98
C TYR A 657 -15.68 -13.30 -9.06
N MET A 658 -16.21 -14.53 -9.01
CA MET A 658 -15.41 -15.75 -9.15
C MET A 658 -14.70 -15.83 -10.51
N ASP A 659 -15.35 -15.41 -11.60
CA ASP A 659 -14.74 -15.35 -12.93
C ASP A 659 -13.59 -14.32 -12.99
N GLN A 660 -13.72 -13.18 -12.29
CA GLN A 660 -12.64 -12.20 -12.17
C GLN A 660 -11.49 -12.71 -11.29
N ILE A 661 -11.74 -13.53 -10.27
CA ILE A 661 -10.68 -14.21 -9.50
C ILE A 661 -9.86 -15.13 -10.41
N GLU A 662 -10.51 -15.93 -11.25
CA GLU A 662 -9.80 -16.80 -12.20
C GLU A 662 -9.01 -15.98 -13.23
N SER A 663 -9.59 -14.90 -13.75
CA SER A 663 -8.89 -13.97 -14.64
C SER A 663 -7.65 -13.34 -13.97
N ALA A 664 -7.76 -12.96 -12.70
CA ALA A 664 -6.64 -12.47 -11.89
C ALA A 664 -5.54 -13.54 -11.74
N ARG A 665 -5.90 -14.80 -11.46
CA ARG A 665 -4.96 -15.92 -11.38
C ARG A 665 -4.23 -16.17 -12.71
N GLU A 666 -4.93 -16.07 -13.84
CA GLU A 666 -4.32 -16.21 -15.16
C GLU A 666 -3.31 -15.10 -15.47
N LEU A 667 -3.62 -13.85 -15.10
CA LEU A 667 -2.70 -12.72 -15.22
C LEU A 667 -1.46 -12.91 -14.33
N ILE A 668 -1.64 -13.35 -13.10
CA ILE A 668 -0.54 -13.70 -12.18
C ILE A 668 0.32 -14.81 -12.80
N ALA A 669 -0.28 -15.89 -13.30
CA ALA A 669 0.43 -16.98 -13.96
C ALA A 669 1.14 -16.56 -15.26
N ALA A 670 0.68 -15.49 -15.92
CA ALA A 670 1.34 -14.89 -17.07
C ALA A 670 2.52 -13.96 -16.70
N GLY A 671 2.78 -13.77 -15.41
CA GLY A 671 3.85 -12.89 -14.92
C GLY A 671 3.44 -11.42 -14.78
N GLU A 672 2.17 -11.08 -15.01
CA GLU A 672 1.72 -9.68 -15.01
C GLU A 672 1.67 -9.06 -13.61
N SER A 673 1.53 -9.88 -12.57
CA SER A 673 1.56 -9.48 -11.16
C SER A 673 1.94 -10.66 -10.27
N TYR A 674 2.33 -10.39 -9.03
CA TYR A 674 2.57 -11.39 -7.98
C TYR A 674 1.30 -11.70 -7.18
N GLU A 675 0.51 -10.66 -6.91
CA GLU A 675 -0.71 -10.66 -6.12
C GLU A 675 -1.65 -9.56 -6.64
N LEU A 676 -2.96 -9.77 -6.57
CA LEU A 676 -3.97 -8.76 -6.90
C LEU A 676 -5.06 -8.73 -5.81
N CYS A 677 -5.23 -7.61 -5.12
CA CYS A 677 -6.27 -7.43 -4.12
C CYS A 677 -7.60 -7.10 -4.81
N MET A 678 -8.35 -8.15 -5.20
CA MET A 678 -9.63 -8.03 -5.88
C MET A 678 -10.73 -7.65 -4.88
N THR A 679 -11.53 -6.63 -5.20
CA THR A 679 -12.56 -6.14 -4.29
C THR A 679 -13.94 -6.08 -4.91
N ASN A 680 -14.95 -6.06 -4.04
CA ASN A 680 -16.35 -5.81 -4.37
C ASN A 680 -16.92 -4.78 -3.39
N GLN A 681 -18.01 -4.13 -3.79
CA GLN A 681 -18.76 -3.22 -2.92
C GLN A 681 -20.16 -3.75 -2.70
N PHE A 682 -20.67 -3.55 -1.49
CA PHE A 682 -22.00 -3.94 -1.06
C PHE A 682 -22.77 -2.67 -0.74
N GLN A 683 -23.93 -2.50 -1.36
CA GLN A 683 -24.70 -1.27 -1.33
C GLN A 683 -26.11 -1.53 -0.79
N GLY A 684 -26.64 -0.54 -0.09
CA GLY A 684 -28.00 -0.57 0.44
C GLY A 684 -28.50 0.84 0.69
N ARG A 685 -29.79 0.94 1.04
CA ARG A 685 -30.43 2.23 1.31
C ARG A 685 -31.18 2.17 2.63
N LEU A 686 -30.84 3.08 3.54
CA LEU A 686 -31.54 3.28 4.79
C LEU A 686 -32.96 3.79 4.52
N ALA A 687 -33.89 3.51 5.44
CA ALA A 687 -35.20 4.15 5.41
C ALA A 687 -35.02 5.67 5.49
N PRO A 688 -35.70 6.48 4.64
CA PRO A 688 -35.54 7.93 4.63
C PRO A 688 -35.74 8.52 6.02
N LEU A 689 -34.83 9.41 6.44
CA LEU A 689 -34.92 10.02 7.77
C LEU A 689 -36.23 10.80 7.98
N SER A 690 -36.80 11.31 6.89
CA SER A 690 -38.11 11.97 6.86
C SER A 690 -39.30 11.03 7.09
N SER A 691 -39.16 9.73 6.82
CA SER A 691 -40.21 8.74 7.07
C SER A 691 -40.19 8.16 8.48
N LEU A 692 -39.18 8.49 9.28
CA LEU A 692 -39.02 7.99 10.63
C LEU A 692 -39.56 9.02 11.65
N PRO A 693 -40.13 8.57 12.78
CA PRO A 693 -40.56 9.46 13.86
C PRO A 693 -39.48 10.46 14.27
N GLU A 694 -39.85 11.64 14.77
CA GLU A 694 -38.87 12.60 15.32
C GLU A 694 -38.06 11.99 16.46
N THR A 695 -38.68 11.07 17.21
CA THR A 695 -38.07 10.30 18.30
C THR A 695 -37.20 9.14 17.83
N ALA A 696 -37.16 8.81 16.54
CA ALA A 696 -36.38 7.69 16.02
C ALA A 696 -34.89 8.07 15.93
N ASP A 697 -34.10 7.45 16.79
CA ASP A 697 -32.64 7.58 16.85
C ASP A 697 -32.00 6.69 15.76
N THR A 698 -31.84 7.25 14.56
CA THR A 698 -31.40 6.50 13.34
C THR A 698 -30.54 7.34 12.40
N ASP A 699 -29.84 8.34 12.94
CA ASP A 699 -28.85 9.05 12.15
C ASP A 699 -27.52 8.26 12.07
N HIS A 700 -26.57 8.76 11.27
CA HIS A 700 -25.30 8.07 11.06
C HIS A 700 -24.46 7.90 12.33
N PHE A 701 -24.65 8.72 13.36
CA PHE A 701 -23.85 8.62 14.58
C PHE A 701 -24.34 7.50 15.49
N ASP A 702 -25.65 7.33 15.66
CA ASP A 702 -26.21 6.18 16.37
C ASP A 702 -25.78 4.87 15.69
N LEU A 703 -25.85 4.84 14.35
CA LEU A 703 -25.36 3.71 13.56
C LEU A 703 -23.87 3.44 13.82
N TYR A 704 -23.05 4.49 13.92
CA TYR A 704 -21.64 4.36 14.27
C TYR A 704 -21.42 3.82 15.69
N CYS A 705 -22.19 4.28 16.68
CA CYS A 705 -22.07 3.80 18.05
C CYS A 705 -22.35 2.31 18.15
N LYS A 706 -23.40 1.83 17.48
CA LYS A 706 -23.74 0.41 17.35
C LYS A 706 -22.64 -0.38 16.62
N LEU A 707 -22.08 0.17 15.54
CA LEU A 707 -20.97 -0.43 14.79
C LEU A 707 -19.71 -0.57 15.66
N ARG A 708 -19.32 0.52 16.34
CA ARG A 708 -18.16 0.62 17.23
C ARG A 708 -18.26 -0.35 18.39
N ALA A 709 -19.44 -0.50 19.00
CA ALA A 709 -19.68 -1.46 20.07
C ALA A 709 -19.56 -2.92 19.59
N ARG A 710 -20.01 -3.19 18.36
CA ARG A 710 -19.98 -4.53 17.75
C ARG A 710 -18.57 -4.94 17.28
N ASN A 711 -17.83 -4.03 16.67
CA ASN A 711 -16.51 -4.29 16.08
C ASN A 711 -15.47 -3.26 16.55
N PRO A 712 -15.06 -3.27 17.83
CA PRO A 712 -14.07 -2.32 18.34
C PRO A 712 -12.71 -2.52 17.67
N ALA A 713 -12.15 -1.44 17.13
CA ALA A 713 -10.89 -1.45 16.39
C ALA A 713 -9.96 -0.30 16.83
N PRO A 714 -8.62 -0.47 16.70
CA PRO A 714 -7.63 0.55 17.08
C PRO A 714 -7.70 1.83 16.26
N TYR A 715 -8.22 1.78 15.02
CA TYR A 715 -8.37 2.94 14.14
C TYR A 715 -9.83 3.17 13.77
N SER A 716 -10.72 3.13 14.77
CA SER A 716 -12.13 3.48 14.56
C SER A 716 -12.27 4.97 14.29
N ALA A 717 -13.25 5.39 13.50
CA ALA A 717 -13.47 6.81 13.24
C ALA A 717 -14.92 7.12 12.84
N PHE A 718 -15.40 8.28 13.26
CA PHE A 718 -16.62 8.91 12.77
C PHE A 718 -16.32 10.31 12.25
N LEU A 719 -16.52 10.51 10.94
CA LEU A 719 -16.42 11.83 10.33
C LEU A 719 -17.79 12.21 9.77
N ARG A 720 -18.29 13.38 10.15
CA ARG A 720 -19.43 14.03 9.49
C ARG A 720 -18.88 15.09 8.53
N LEU A 721 -19.19 14.93 7.25
CA LEU A 721 -18.67 15.75 6.16
C LEU A 721 -19.75 16.72 5.66
N PRO A 722 -19.37 17.88 5.07
CA PRO A 722 -20.30 18.74 4.36
C PRO A 722 -21.01 17.99 3.23
N SER A 723 -22.28 18.29 3.01
CA SER A 723 -23.05 17.81 1.86
C SER A 723 -23.70 18.98 1.12
N PHE A 724 -23.35 19.15 -0.16
CA PHE A 724 -23.88 20.23 -0.99
C PHE A 724 -25.17 19.84 -1.72
N CYS A 725 -25.60 18.58 -1.61
CA CYS A 725 -26.80 18.05 -2.27
C CYS A 725 -28.07 18.11 -1.41
N ARG A 726 -28.06 18.73 -0.23
CA ARG A 726 -29.24 18.77 0.66
C ARG A 726 -30.35 19.68 0.16
N GLN A 727 -31.59 19.23 0.32
CA GLN A 727 -32.77 20.04 0.03
C GLN A 727 -33.20 20.86 1.26
N PRO A 728 -33.38 22.19 1.12
CA PRO A 728 -33.89 23.03 2.21
C PRO A 728 -35.26 22.55 2.69
N GLY A 729 -35.46 22.51 4.02
CA GLY A 729 -36.76 22.21 4.63
C GLY A 729 -37.15 20.73 4.71
N VAL A 730 -36.31 19.80 4.22
CA VAL A 730 -36.54 18.36 4.34
C VAL A 730 -35.59 17.76 5.37
N ARG A 731 -36.10 16.95 6.31
CA ARG A 731 -35.26 16.19 7.26
C ARG A 731 -34.48 15.11 6.49
N GLN A 732 -33.19 15.36 6.25
CA GLN A 732 -32.31 14.51 5.44
C GLN A 732 -31.00 14.21 6.19
N ARG A 733 -30.44 13.02 5.94
CA ARG A 733 -29.07 12.69 6.38
C ARG A 733 -28.05 13.42 5.48
N GLY A 734 -26.86 13.67 6.03
CA GLY A 734 -25.72 14.23 5.27
C GLY A 734 -24.75 13.15 4.84
N ARG A 735 -23.48 13.52 4.70
CA ARG A 735 -22.38 12.59 4.42
C ARG A 735 -21.66 12.19 5.71
N ALA A 736 -21.31 10.92 5.83
CA ALA A 736 -20.52 10.44 6.95
C ALA A 736 -19.63 9.23 6.59
N ILE A 737 -18.53 9.09 7.32
CA ILE A 737 -17.66 7.92 7.31
C ILE A 737 -17.71 7.28 8.69
N LEU A 738 -18.03 5.99 8.74
CA LEU A 738 -18.12 5.19 9.97
C LEU A 738 -17.13 4.03 9.85
N SER A 739 -15.93 4.21 10.40
CA SER A 739 -14.83 3.26 10.27
C SER A 739 -14.61 2.45 11.54
N THR A 740 -14.31 1.16 11.36
CA THR A 740 -13.78 0.25 12.39
C THR A 740 -12.54 -0.47 11.86
N SER A 741 -11.63 0.31 11.25
CA SER A 741 -10.44 -0.23 10.60
C SER A 741 -9.43 -0.80 11.63
N PRO A 742 -8.91 -2.02 11.41
CA PRO A 742 -7.88 -2.60 12.26
C PRO A 742 -6.45 -2.27 11.79
N GLU A 743 -6.26 -1.68 10.61
CA GLU A 743 -4.96 -1.63 9.94
C GLU A 743 -4.44 -0.19 9.80
N ARG A 744 -3.21 0.03 10.26
CA ARG A 744 -2.46 1.27 10.03
C ARG A 744 -1.86 1.23 8.63
N PHE A 745 -2.13 2.25 7.83
CA PHE A 745 -1.42 2.49 6.59
C PHE A 745 -0.03 3.05 6.87
N MET A 746 0.04 4.23 7.52
CA MET A 746 1.30 4.92 7.79
C MET A 746 1.17 5.86 8.98
N ARG A 747 2.16 5.84 9.86
CA ARG A 747 2.40 6.86 10.88
C ARG A 747 3.69 7.60 10.57
N VAL A 748 3.66 8.92 10.67
CA VAL A 748 4.83 9.80 10.59
C VAL A 748 4.87 10.66 11.84
N THR A 749 5.97 10.65 12.57
CA THR A 749 6.14 11.52 13.74
C THR A 749 6.64 12.91 13.34
N ALA A 750 6.48 13.91 14.20
CA ALA A 750 6.90 15.29 13.89
C ALA A 750 8.42 15.44 13.62
N ASP A 751 9.23 14.53 14.15
CA ASP A 751 10.67 14.45 13.89
C ASP A 751 11.00 13.62 12.63
N GLY A 752 10.02 13.02 11.97
CA GLY A 752 10.16 12.33 10.68
C GLY A 752 10.44 10.83 10.77
N LEU A 753 10.10 10.16 11.88
CA LEU A 753 10.09 8.69 11.94
C LEU A 753 8.82 8.17 11.27
N VAL A 754 8.98 7.26 10.32
CA VAL A 754 7.90 6.59 9.58
C VAL A 754 7.74 5.17 10.10
N GLU A 755 6.50 4.73 10.25
CA GLU A 755 6.13 3.36 10.60
C GLU A 755 4.94 2.91 9.75
N MET A 756 5.05 1.73 9.14
CA MET A 756 3.97 1.04 8.45
C MET A 756 3.82 -0.38 9.02
N LYS A 757 2.58 -0.85 9.15
CA LYS A 757 2.25 -2.11 9.83
C LYS A 757 1.28 -2.96 9.01
N PRO A 758 1.75 -3.63 7.94
CA PRO A 758 0.89 -4.51 7.16
C PRO A 758 0.44 -5.70 8.02
N ILE A 759 -0.83 -6.06 7.86
CA ILE A 759 -1.46 -7.21 8.52
C ILE A 759 -1.86 -8.21 7.44
N LYS A 760 -1.48 -9.48 7.60
CA LYS A 760 -1.97 -10.60 6.78
C LYS A 760 -2.37 -11.75 7.70
N GLY A 761 -3.37 -12.54 7.32
CA GLY A 761 -3.89 -13.63 8.14
C GLY A 761 -4.54 -13.18 9.46
N THR A 762 -5.72 -13.73 9.76
CA THR A 762 -6.41 -13.45 11.03
C THR A 762 -7.15 -14.70 11.48
N LEU A 763 -6.88 -15.15 12.71
CA LEU A 763 -7.61 -16.25 13.34
C LEU A 763 -8.28 -15.77 14.62
N ALA A 764 -9.51 -16.22 14.88
CA ALA A 764 -10.19 -15.90 16.14
C ALA A 764 -9.49 -16.56 17.33
N ARG A 765 -9.39 -15.85 18.46
CA ARG A 765 -8.93 -16.41 19.75
C ARG A 765 -9.85 -17.56 20.18
N ALA A 766 -9.33 -18.50 20.95
CA ALA A 766 -10.16 -19.59 21.50
C ALA A 766 -11.35 -19.03 22.30
N GLY A 767 -12.58 -19.45 21.95
CA GLY A 767 -13.82 -18.92 22.54
C GLY A 767 -14.46 -17.76 21.76
N TYR A 768 -13.80 -17.25 20.72
CA TYR A 768 -14.29 -16.16 19.88
C TYR A 768 -14.59 -16.59 18.44
N ALA A 769 -14.26 -17.83 18.04
CA ALA A 769 -14.69 -18.35 16.75
C ALA A 769 -16.20 -18.67 16.76
N PRO A 770 -16.86 -18.72 15.59
CA PRO A 770 -18.25 -19.15 15.49
C PRO A 770 -18.49 -20.49 16.20
N GLY A 771 -19.50 -20.54 17.06
CA GLY A 771 -19.85 -21.74 17.83
C GLY A 771 -19.08 -21.96 19.14
N GLU A 772 -18.13 -21.07 19.50
CA GLU A 772 -17.29 -21.26 20.71
C GLU A 772 -17.71 -20.38 21.90
N HIS A 773 -18.87 -19.73 21.84
CA HIS A 773 -19.32 -18.78 22.87
C HIS A 773 -19.37 -19.40 24.27
N ASP A 774 -19.82 -20.65 24.39
CA ASP A 774 -19.91 -21.37 25.68
C ASP A 774 -18.55 -21.73 26.27
N MET A 775 -17.48 -21.65 25.47
CA MET A 775 -16.12 -21.92 25.88
C MET A 775 -15.41 -20.69 26.44
N ARG A 776 -16.06 -19.52 26.50
CA ARG A 776 -15.53 -18.30 27.14
C ARG A 776 -15.45 -18.44 28.67
N ALA A 777 -14.65 -17.60 29.31
CA ALA A 777 -14.52 -17.57 30.76
C ALA A 777 -15.80 -17.04 31.43
N GLY A 778 -16.14 -17.55 32.61
CA GLY A 778 -17.21 -17.00 33.46
C GLY A 778 -18.55 -17.75 33.42
N HIS A 779 -18.58 -18.95 32.83
CA HIS A 779 -19.76 -19.82 32.82
C HIS A 779 -19.41 -21.23 33.31
N GLY A 780 -19.93 -21.62 34.47
CA GLY A 780 -19.81 -22.98 35.02
C GLY A 780 -19.25 -23.03 36.45
N ASP A 781 -19.20 -24.23 37.02
CA ASP A 781 -18.51 -24.47 38.30
C ASP A 781 -16.97 -24.43 38.14
N ALA A 782 -16.24 -24.45 39.27
CA ALA A 782 -14.78 -24.34 39.26
C ALA A 782 -14.07 -25.47 38.48
N HIS A 783 -14.68 -26.65 38.39
CA HIS A 783 -14.13 -27.77 37.64
C HIS A 783 -14.31 -27.57 36.13
N GLN A 784 -15.52 -27.15 35.72
CA GLN A 784 -15.82 -26.80 34.33
C GLN A 784 -14.95 -25.64 33.84
N GLU A 785 -14.74 -24.60 34.66
CA GLU A 785 -13.89 -23.47 34.29
C GLU A 785 -12.42 -23.90 34.11
N LEU A 786 -11.91 -24.84 34.92
CA LEU A 786 -10.56 -25.39 34.72
C LEU A 786 -10.44 -26.14 33.39
N ILE A 787 -11.45 -26.93 33.01
CA ILE A 787 -11.49 -27.64 31.73
C ILE A 787 -11.52 -26.65 30.57
N LYS A 788 -12.44 -25.68 30.61
CA LYS A 788 -12.56 -24.64 29.58
C LYS A 788 -11.29 -23.83 29.45
N ARG A 789 -10.63 -23.50 30.57
CA ARG A 789 -9.35 -22.78 30.58
C ARG A 789 -8.25 -23.58 29.88
N LYS A 790 -8.07 -24.87 30.23
CA LYS A 790 -7.07 -25.72 29.57
C LYS A 790 -7.34 -25.87 28.07
N TRP A 791 -8.61 -26.05 27.68
CA TRP A 791 -8.99 -26.10 26.28
C TRP A 791 -8.67 -24.80 25.56
N ARG A 792 -9.02 -23.64 26.15
CA ARG A 792 -8.71 -22.33 25.57
C ARG A 792 -7.20 -22.15 25.40
N GLU A 793 -6.40 -22.43 26.43
CA GLU A 793 -4.93 -22.31 26.36
C GLU A 793 -4.35 -23.19 25.24
N ALA A 794 -4.77 -24.46 25.15
CA ALA A 794 -4.30 -25.38 24.11
C ALA A 794 -4.76 -24.98 22.70
N GLN A 795 -6.04 -24.64 22.53
CA GLN A 795 -6.59 -24.27 21.23
C GLN A 795 -6.05 -22.93 20.74
N ASP A 796 -5.79 -21.99 21.66
CA ASP A 796 -5.24 -20.69 21.33
C ASP A 796 -3.77 -20.80 20.90
N GLU A 797 -2.98 -21.66 21.55
CA GLU A 797 -1.63 -22.00 21.12
C GLU A 797 -1.62 -22.71 19.76
N ALA A 798 -2.52 -23.69 19.56
CA ALA A 798 -2.65 -24.39 18.28
C ALA A 798 -2.99 -23.43 17.12
N ARG A 799 -3.88 -22.46 17.35
CA ARG A 799 -4.21 -21.42 16.36
C ARG A 799 -3.05 -20.48 16.09
N ARG A 800 -2.33 -20.06 17.13
CA ARG A 800 -1.11 -19.24 17.01
C ARG A 800 -0.05 -19.95 16.16
N ALA A 801 0.23 -21.22 16.47
CA ALA A 801 1.17 -22.05 15.73
C ALA A 801 0.72 -22.26 14.27
N LYS A 802 -0.58 -22.51 14.05
CA LYS A 802 -1.16 -22.63 12.70
C LYS A 802 -0.93 -21.36 11.87
N LEU A 803 -1.28 -20.20 12.40
CA LEU A 803 -1.10 -18.92 11.70
C LEU A 803 0.38 -18.60 11.44
N SER A 804 1.26 -18.89 12.41
CA SER A 804 2.70 -18.67 12.26
C SER A 804 3.34 -19.54 11.18
N ALA A 805 2.77 -20.72 10.91
CA ALA A 805 3.28 -21.69 9.94
C ALA A 805 2.54 -21.66 8.59
N ASP A 806 1.53 -20.80 8.44
CA ASP A 806 0.73 -20.73 7.21
C ASP A 806 1.56 -20.16 6.06
N VAL A 807 1.80 -20.99 5.04
CA VAL A 807 2.65 -20.66 3.89
C VAL A 807 2.03 -19.57 3.02
N LYS A 808 0.70 -19.54 2.85
CA LYS A 808 0.00 -18.54 2.03
C LYS A 808 0.11 -17.18 2.73
N GLU A 809 -0.24 -17.12 4.01
CA GLU A 809 -0.26 -15.86 4.77
C GLU A 809 1.13 -15.25 4.92
N ARG A 810 2.16 -16.08 5.11
CA ARG A 810 3.57 -15.64 5.12
C ARG A 810 4.01 -15.09 3.77
N ALA A 811 3.69 -15.78 2.68
CA ALA A 811 4.05 -15.34 1.34
C ALA A 811 3.41 -13.99 0.97
N GLU A 812 2.12 -13.83 1.26
CA GLU A 812 1.42 -12.56 1.10
C GLU A 812 2.02 -11.46 1.97
N ASN A 813 2.33 -11.75 3.24
CA ASN A 813 2.95 -10.76 4.10
C ASN A 813 4.31 -10.33 3.54
N LEU A 814 5.16 -11.28 3.13
CA LEU A 814 6.47 -11.00 2.57
C LEU A 814 6.42 -10.14 1.30
N MET A 815 5.47 -10.38 0.40
CA MET A 815 5.23 -9.54 -0.78
C MET A 815 4.99 -8.08 -0.40
N ILE A 816 4.10 -7.84 0.57
CA ILE A 816 3.79 -6.48 1.02
C ILE A 816 4.96 -5.86 1.80
N VAL A 817 5.71 -6.63 2.56
CA VAL A 817 6.88 -6.15 3.31
C VAL A 817 7.97 -5.67 2.38
N ASP A 818 8.31 -6.44 1.35
CA ASP A 818 9.33 -6.04 0.38
C ASP A 818 8.87 -4.83 -0.45
N LEU A 819 7.58 -4.71 -0.75
CA LEU A 819 7.00 -3.50 -1.37
C LEU A 819 7.17 -2.29 -0.46
N ILE A 820 6.83 -2.39 0.83
CA ILE A 820 6.95 -1.28 1.78
C ILE A 820 8.42 -0.88 1.97
N ARG A 821 9.34 -1.85 2.07
CA ARG A 821 10.78 -1.55 2.18
C ARG A 821 11.26 -0.71 0.99
N ALA A 822 10.87 -1.08 -0.23
CA ALA A 822 11.25 -0.35 -1.43
C ALA A 822 10.65 1.06 -1.45
N ASP A 823 9.36 1.19 -1.09
CA ASP A 823 8.72 2.50 -0.96
C ASP A 823 9.50 3.39 0.02
N LEU A 824 9.85 2.89 1.20
CA LEU A 824 10.62 3.65 2.20
C LEU A 824 12.01 4.01 1.69
N PHE A 825 12.72 3.13 0.97
CA PHE A 825 14.04 3.47 0.42
C PHE A 825 14.00 4.67 -0.53
N SER A 826 12.87 4.93 -1.21
CA SER A 826 12.72 6.07 -2.11
C SER A 826 12.81 7.42 -1.39
N PHE A 827 12.36 7.52 -0.14
CA PHE A 827 12.23 8.81 0.58
C PHE A 827 12.83 8.86 2.00
N CYS A 828 13.20 7.72 2.58
CA CYS A 828 13.91 7.66 3.85
C CYS A 828 15.43 7.63 3.64
N HIS A 829 16.18 7.91 4.70
CA HIS A 829 17.60 7.60 4.78
C HIS A 829 17.79 6.07 4.67
N SER A 830 18.61 5.61 3.73
CA SER A 830 18.70 4.16 3.43
C SER A 830 19.16 3.33 4.63
N ASP A 831 19.99 3.90 5.49
CA ASP A 831 20.53 3.24 6.70
C ASP A 831 19.52 3.21 7.87
N SER A 832 18.38 3.88 7.73
CA SER A 832 17.31 3.92 8.73
C SER A 832 16.15 2.96 8.43
N VAL A 833 16.06 2.42 7.20
CA VAL A 833 14.99 1.50 6.81
C VAL A 833 15.23 0.15 7.49
N ALA A 834 14.29 -0.29 8.32
CA ALA A 834 14.41 -1.50 9.12
C ALA A 834 13.08 -2.25 9.24
N VAL A 835 13.16 -3.56 9.50
CA VAL A 835 12.00 -4.43 9.75
C VAL A 835 12.11 -5.00 11.17
N PRO A 836 11.81 -4.21 12.22
CA PRO A 836 12.00 -4.64 13.62
C PRO A 836 11.13 -5.84 14.03
N LYS A 837 10.01 -6.07 13.36
CA LYS A 837 9.15 -7.25 13.56
C LYS A 837 8.79 -7.79 12.19
N LEU A 838 9.12 -9.04 11.88
CA LEU A 838 8.81 -9.69 10.60
C LEU A 838 7.91 -10.90 10.85
N MET A 839 6.70 -10.87 10.30
CA MET A 839 5.71 -11.96 10.34
C MET A 839 5.51 -12.55 11.74
N GLN A 840 5.37 -11.67 12.73
CA GLN A 840 5.15 -12.07 14.12
C GLN A 840 3.66 -12.22 14.38
N VAL A 841 3.25 -13.32 15.01
CA VAL A 841 1.86 -13.46 15.47
C VAL A 841 1.65 -12.60 16.71
N GLU A 842 0.79 -11.58 16.57
CA GLU A 842 0.32 -10.77 17.70
C GLU A 842 -1.06 -11.24 18.15
N SER A 843 -1.20 -11.46 19.46
CA SER A 843 -2.46 -11.89 20.09
C SER A 843 -3.18 -10.69 20.68
N TYR A 844 -4.36 -10.39 20.13
CA TYR A 844 -5.27 -9.38 20.65
C TYR A 844 -6.43 -10.03 21.41
N GLU A 845 -7.34 -9.23 21.96
CA GLU A 845 -8.44 -9.73 22.81
C GLU A 845 -9.32 -10.78 22.10
N THR A 846 -9.63 -10.59 20.81
CA THR A 846 -10.55 -11.48 20.08
C THR A 846 -9.92 -12.20 18.89
N VAL A 847 -8.72 -11.78 18.43
CA VAL A 847 -8.03 -12.38 17.27
C VAL A 847 -6.52 -12.51 17.47
N HIS A 848 -5.90 -13.45 16.74
CA HIS A 848 -4.48 -13.49 16.40
C HIS A 848 -4.28 -12.92 14.99
N GLN A 849 -3.20 -12.17 14.76
CA GLN A 849 -2.87 -11.59 13.46
C GLN A 849 -1.38 -11.75 13.15
N LEU A 850 -1.02 -11.97 11.87
CA LEU A 850 0.38 -11.95 11.42
C LEU A 850 0.73 -10.49 11.08
N VAL A 851 1.62 -9.91 11.89
CA VAL A 851 1.99 -8.49 11.80
C VAL A 851 3.46 -8.35 11.45
N THR A 852 3.73 -7.45 10.51
CA THR A 852 5.09 -6.95 10.28
C THR A 852 5.12 -5.46 10.60
N THR A 853 6.24 -4.96 11.13
CA THR A 853 6.49 -3.53 11.30
C THR A 853 7.69 -3.14 10.46
N VAL A 854 7.52 -2.15 9.59
CA VAL A 854 8.61 -1.55 8.80
C VAL A 854 8.74 -0.09 9.20
N THR A 855 9.97 0.35 9.43
CA THR A 855 10.28 1.71 9.89
C THR A 855 11.33 2.38 9.02
N GLY A 856 11.35 3.72 9.00
CA GLY A 856 12.38 4.52 8.34
C GLY A 856 12.41 5.96 8.84
N LYS A 857 13.48 6.69 8.54
CA LYS A 857 13.61 8.12 8.86
C LYS A 857 13.52 8.96 7.58
N LEU A 858 12.57 9.88 7.50
CA LEU A 858 12.41 10.79 6.37
C LEU A 858 13.68 11.58 6.09
N LYS A 859 14.02 11.73 4.81
CA LYS A 859 15.00 12.71 4.36
C LYS A 859 14.47 14.12 4.64
N ALA A 860 15.33 15.06 5.04
CA ALA A 860 14.93 16.44 5.35
C ALA A 860 14.24 17.18 4.18
N SER A 861 14.48 16.74 2.94
CA SER A 861 13.86 17.28 1.72
C SER A 861 12.47 16.72 1.41
N VAL A 862 11.96 15.77 2.20
CA VAL A 862 10.67 15.11 1.96
C VAL A 862 9.69 15.48 3.08
N GLY A 863 8.55 16.04 2.70
CA GLY A 863 7.45 16.33 3.61
C GLY A 863 6.59 15.10 3.89
N THR A 864 5.75 15.18 4.92
CA THR A 864 4.88 14.08 5.37
C THR A 864 3.88 13.69 4.29
N THR A 865 3.22 14.66 3.65
CA THR A 865 2.23 14.40 2.59
C THR A 865 2.89 13.72 1.38
N GLU A 866 4.09 14.15 1.03
CA GLU A 866 4.88 13.52 -0.04
C GLU A 866 5.27 12.07 0.31
N ALA A 867 5.62 11.78 1.56
CA ALA A 867 5.89 10.41 2.01
C ALA A 867 4.64 9.51 1.89
N VAL A 868 3.48 10.02 2.33
CA VAL A 868 2.18 9.32 2.18
C VAL A 868 1.89 9.07 0.70
N ARG A 869 2.07 10.07 -0.18
CA ARG A 869 1.84 9.95 -1.62
C ARG A 869 2.65 8.83 -2.26
N ARG A 870 3.94 8.71 -1.94
CA ARG A 870 4.84 7.69 -2.51
C ARG A 870 4.45 6.27 -2.13
N CYS A 871 3.86 6.09 -0.96
CA CYS A 871 3.35 4.80 -0.52
C CYS A 871 1.91 4.53 -0.98
N PHE A 872 1.17 5.53 -1.45
CA PHE A 872 -0.25 5.41 -1.77
C PHE A 872 -0.50 4.74 -3.13
N PRO A 873 -1.57 3.92 -3.28
CA PRO A 873 -2.47 3.43 -2.23
C PRO A 873 -1.83 2.36 -1.34
N PRO A 874 -2.47 2.01 -0.19
CA PRO A 874 -1.99 0.94 0.68
C PRO A 874 -1.69 -0.36 -0.09
N GLY A 875 -0.50 -0.93 0.10
CA GLY A 875 -0.05 -2.13 -0.61
C GLY A 875 -0.99 -3.33 -0.41
N SER A 876 -1.53 -3.49 0.81
CA SER A 876 -2.50 -4.54 1.17
C SER A 876 -3.83 -4.45 0.41
N MET A 877 -4.15 -3.29 -0.17
CA MET A 877 -5.37 -3.04 -0.95
C MET A 877 -5.10 -2.92 -2.45
N THR A 878 -3.89 -3.25 -2.92
CA THR A 878 -3.53 -3.17 -4.35
C THR A 878 -2.98 -4.51 -4.84
N GLY A 879 -1.70 -4.77 -4.64
CA GLY A 879 -0.97 -5.89 -5.20
C GLY A 879 0.47 -5.48 -5.50
N ALA A 880 1.30 -6.44 -5.85
CA ALA A 880 2.71 -6.22 -6.16
C ALA A 880 3.03 -6.84 -7.53
N PRO A 881 3.67 -6.12 -8.47
CA PRO A 881 4.08 -4.70 -8.40
C PRO A 881 2.89 -3.72 -8.44
N LYS A 882 2.95 -2.66 -7.63
CA LYS A 882 1.82 -1.76 -7.33
C LYS A 882 1.21 -1.11 -8.57
N ARG A 883 2.02 -0.47 -9.41
CA ARG A 883 1.54 0.26 -10.60
C ARG A 883 0.82 -0.68 -11.58
N ARG A 884 1.42 -1.83 -11.89
CA ARG A 884 0.84 -2.83 -12.80
C ARG A 884 -0.42 -3.46 -12.21
N SER A 885 -0.40 -3.77 -10.91
CA SER A 885 -1.54 -4.33 -10.19
C SER A 885 -2.75 -3.42 -10.22
N VAL A 886 -2.58 -2.13 -9.96
CA VAL A 886 -3.68 -1.15 -10.02
C VAL A 886 -4.29 -1.08 -11.43
N GLN A 887 -3.47 -1.08 -12.49
CA GLN A 887 -3.95 -1.09 -13.88
C GLN A 887 -4.70 -2.38 -14.25
N LEU A 888 -4.34 -3.52 -13.66
CA LEU A 888 -5.04 -4.80 -13.84
C LEU A 888 -6.36 -4.78 -13.08
N LEU A 889 -6.35 -4.35 -11.82
CA LEU A 889 -7.53 -4.23 -10.97
C LEU A 889 -8.58 -3.31 -11.57
N GLU A 890 -8.19 -2.17 -12.14
CA GLU A 890 -9.15 -1.31 -12.86
C GLU A 890 -9.86 -2.07 -13.97
N ARG A 891 -9.15 -2.91 -14.74
CA ARG A 891 -9.79 -3.68 -15.81
C ARG A 891 -10.71 -4.78 -15.30
N LEU A 892 -10.28 -5.49 -14.25
CA LEU A 892 -11.02 -6.60 -13.65
C LEU A 892 -12.27 -6.11 -12.90
N GLU A 893 -12.15 -5.08 -12.07
CA GLU A 893 -13.25 -4.55 -11.25
C GLU A 893 -14.29 -3.80 -12.07
N LEU A 894 -13.92 -3.24 -13.23
CA LEU A 894 -14.82 -2.60 -14.17
C LEU A 894 -15.49 -3.59 -15.15
N ASN A 895 -15.11 -4.88 -15.12
CA ASN A 895 -15.59 -5.94 -16.02
C ASN A 895 -15.65 -5.49 -17.50
N LEU A 896 -14.57 -4.86 -18.00
CA LEU A 896 -14.51 -4.21 -19.33
C LEU A 896 -14.58 -5.18 -20.52
N ALA A 897 -14.81 -6.47 -20.30
CA ALA A 897 -15.09 -7.43 -21.36
C ALA A 897 -16.45 -7.16 -22.06
N ASP A 898 -17.39 -6.51 -21.36
CA ASP A 898 -18.73 -6.17 -21.87
C ASP A 898 -18.90 -4.65 -22.01
N ALA A 899 -18.23 -4.04 -22.99
CA ALA A 899 -18.30 -2.59 -23.27
C ALA A 899 -19.70 -2.06 -23.68
N GLU A 900 -20.72 -2.92 -23.74
CA GLU A 900 -22.13 -2.55 -24.00
C GLU A 900 -22.98 -2.43 -22.72
N ARG A 901 -22.46 -2.69 -21.52
CA ARG A 901 -23.20 -2.50 -20.26
C ARG A 901 -23.15 -1.05 -19.77
N ASP A 902 -24.29 -0.58 -19.27
CA ASP A 902 -24.60 0.75 -18.74
C ASP A 902 -23.42 1.47 -18.06
N ASP A 903 -23.28 2.78 -18.29
CA ASP A 903 -22.22 3.63 -17.73
C ASP A 903 -22.16 3.58 -16.18
N ASP A 904 -23.26 3.21 -15.52
CA ASP A 904 -23.37 3.07 -14.06
C ASP A 904 -22.57 1.89 -13.46
N LEU A 905 -22.07 0.95 -14.27
CA LEU A 905 -21.26 -0.19 -13.82
C LEU A 905 -19.74 0.07 -13.81
N ARG A 906 -19.27 1.24 -14.28
CA ARG A 906 -17.84 1.61 -14.20
C ARG A 906 -17.46 2.09 -12.80
N ALA A 907 -17.48 1.17 -11.85
CA ALA A 907 -17.57 1.55 -10.46
C ALA A 907 -16.20 1.64 -9.75
N ARG A 908 -15.81 2.90 -9.50
CA ARG A 908 -14.69 3.35 -8.67
C ARG A 908 -14.74 2.72 -7.28
N ARG A 909 -13.59 2.62 -6.60
CA ARG A 909 -13.57 2.24 -5.17
C ARG A 909 -13.94 3.42 -4.26
N GLY A 910 -13.72 4.66 -4.71
CA GLY A 910 -14.06 5.87 -3.96
C GLY A 910 -13.25 5.97 -2.67
N ILE A 911 -13.92 6.20 -1.53
CA ILE A 911 -13.25 6.31 -0.22
C ILE A 911 -12.68 4.96 0.25
N TYR A 912 -13.36 3.86 -0.08
CA TYR A 912 -12.93 2.49 0.27
C TYR A 912 -11.57 2.16 -0.37
N SER A 913 -10.72 1.41 0.35
CA SER A 913 -9.31 1.13 -0.02
C SER A 913 -8.37 2.34 -0.01
N GLY A 914 -8.86 3.53 0.36
CA GLY A 914 -8.05 4.72 0.57
C GLY A 914 -7.33 4.74 1.93
N ALA A 915 -7.01 5.94 2.40
CA ALA A 915 -6.41 6.20 3.70
C ALA A 915 -7.24 7.24 4.48
N LEU A 916 -7.50 7.00 5.76
CA LEU A 916 -8.29 7.88 6.66
C LEU A 916 -7.48 8.16 7.93
N GLY A 917 -7.45 9.41 8.37
CA GLY A 917 -6.68 9.78 9.55
C GLY A 917 -6.48 11.29 9.67
N TRP A 918 -5.33 11.68 10.22
CA TRP A 918 -5.01 13.08 10.49
C TRP A 918 -3.59 13.47 10.05
N LEU A 919 -3.43 14.76 9.73
CA LEU A 919 -2.17 15.45 9.42
C LEU A 919 -2.06 16.69 10.32
N GLY A 920 -1.15 16.63 11.27
CA GLY A 920 -0.86 17.70 12.22
C GLY A 920 -0.13 18.87 11.57
N VAL A 921 -0.34 20.06 12.11
CA VAL A 921 0.40 21.26 11.68
C VAL A 921 1.92 21.15 11.93
N ASP A 922 2.33 20.32 12.89
CA ASP A 922 3.72 20.00 13.19
C ASP A 922 4.35 18.98 12.21
N GLY A 923 3.55 18.43 11.30
CA GLY A 923 3.95 17.44 10.32
C GLY A 923 3.82 16.00 10.81
N ALA A 924 3.36 15.76 12.04
CA ALA A 924 2.98 14.41 12.45
C ALA A 924 1.72 13.96 11.70
N ALA A 925 1.57 12.67 11.46
CA ALA A 925 0.38 12.08 10.83
C ALA A 925 0.19 10.63 11.27
N ASP A 926 -1.06 10.17 11.30
CA ASP A 926 -1.41 8.76 11.44
C ASP A 926 -2.63 8.46 10.57
N TYR A 927 -2.46 7.53 9.63
CA TYR A 927 -3.48 7.11 8.68
C TYR A 927 -3.73 5.61 8.79
N SER A 928 -5.00 5.22 8.86
CA SER A 928 -5.46 3.84 8.69
C SER A 928 -5.85 3.56 7.25
N VAL A 929 -5.80 2.29 6.86
CA VAL A 929 -6.39 1.81 5.61
C VAL A 929 -7.92 1.88 5.72
N VAL A 930 -8.62 2.38 4.69
CA VAL A 930 -10.09 2.43 4.69
C VAL A 930 -10.67 1.06 4.34
N ILE A 931 -10.70 0.20 5.34
CA ILE A 931 -11.36 -1.12 5.36
C ILE A 931 -12.30 -1.19 6.56
N ARG A 932 -13.22 -2.16 6.56
CA ARG A 932 -14.25 -2.30 7.59
C ARG A 932 -14.97 -0.97 7.92
N THR A 933 -15.32 -0.25 6.86
CA THR A 933 -15.81 1.12 6.92
C THR A 933 -17.11 1.22 6.14
N LEU A 934 -18.14 1.79 6.77
CA LEU A 934 -19.38 2.16 6.11
C LEU A 934 -19.25 3.60 5.61
N ILE A 935 -19.47 3.79 4.31
CA ILE A 935 -19.54 5.10 3.67
C ILE A 935 -21.01 5.43 3.45
N ALA A 936 -21.46 6.54 4.03
CA ALA A 936 -22.85 6.96 3.99
C ALA A 936 -22.99 8.31 3.28
N ASN A 937 -23.87 8.37 2.28
CA ASN A 937 -24.21 9.59 1.55
C ASN A 937 -25.73 9.75 1.51
N GLY A 938 -26.26 10.58 2.41
CA GLY A 938 -27.70 10.66 2.62
C GLY A 938 -28.22 9.33 3.19
N ASP A 939 -29.15 8.70 2.49
CA ASP A 939 -29.68 7.39 2.87
C ASP A 939 -28.93 6.23 2.20
N ASP A 940 -28.09 6.52 1.20
CA ASP A 940 -27.29 5.50 0.51
C ASP A 940 -26.10 5.11 1.40
N VAL A 941 -25.90 3.81 1.59
CA VAL A 941 -24.78 3.26 2.37
C VAL A 941 -24.02 2.21 1.58
N SER A 942 -22.71 2.15 1.78
CA SER A 942 -21.85 1.16 1.12
C SER A 942 -20.74 0.66 2.03
N ILE A 943 -20.37 -0.61 1.83
CA ILE A 943 -19.23 -1.28 2.47
C ILE A 943 -18.41 -1.96 1.37
N GLY A 944 -17.10 -1.73 1.36
CA GLY A 944 -16.19 -2.50 0.52
C GLY A 944 -15.60 -3.69 1.25
N ALA A 945 -15.39 -4.79 0.52
CA ALA A 945 -14.65 -5.95 0.98
C ALA A 945 -13.90 -6.60 -0.18
N GLY A 946 -12.79 -7.26 0.11
CA GLY A 946 -11.95 -7.91 -0.87
C GLY A 946 -10.87 -8.75 -0.22
N GLY A 947 -10.11 -9.44 -1.05
CA GLY A 947 -9.07 -10.38 -0.63
C GLY A 947 -7.90 -10.34 -1.60
N ALA A 948 -6.76 -10.79 -1.10
CA ALA A 948 -5.57 -10.96 -1.90
C ALA A 948 -5.68 -12.22 -2.76
N VAL A 949 -5.69 -12.03 -4.07
CA VAL A 949 -5.63 -13.13 -5.02
C VAL A 949 -4.18 -13.44 -5.28
N THR A 950 -3.78 -14.66 -4.91
CA THR A 950 -2.51 -15.26 -5.31
C THR A 950 -2.77 -16.38 -6.30
N TYR A 951 -1.71 -16.94 -6.89
CA TYR A 951 -1.87 -18.13 -7.74
C TYR A 951 -2.54 -19.32 -7.00
N LEU A 952 -2.33 -19.41 -5.68
CA LEU A 952 -2.88 -20.45 -4.81
C LEU A 952 -4.33 -20.20 -4.39
N SER A 953 -4.91 -19.05 -4.73
CA SER A 953 -6.29 -18.72 -4.39
C SER A 953 -7.30 -19.63 -5.08
N ASP A 954 -8.41 -19.89 -4.39
CA ASP A 954 -9.58 -20.60 -4.91
C ASP A 954 -10.76 -19.63 -4.96
N ALA A 955 -11.40 -19.48 -6.12
CA ALA A 955 -12.43 -18.46 -6.33
C ALA A 955 -13.59 -18.55 -5.33
N ARG A 956 -13.99 -19.76 -4.92
CA ARG A 956 -15.08 -19.95 -3.95
C ARG A 956 -14.66 -19.54 -2.55
N GLN A 957 -13.45 -19.89 -2.13
CA GLN A 957 -12.90 -19.48 -0.85
C GLN A 957 -12.71 -17.96 -0.77
N GLU A 958 -12.20 -17.33 -1.82
CA GLU A 958 -12.04 -15.87 -1.88
C GLU A 958 -13.41 -15.17 -1.82
N TRP A 959 -14.42 -15.68 -2.52
CA TRP A 959 -15.79 -15.17 -2.40
C TRP A 959 -16.35 -15.32 -0.98
N GLN A 960 -16.17 -16.49 -0.35
CA GLN A 960 -16.60 -16.71 1.02
C GLN A 960 -15.91 -15.76 2.00
N GLU A 961 -14.62 -15.49 1.81
CA GLU A 961 -13.86 -14.53 2.62
C GLU A 961 -14.43 -13.10 2.50
N VAL A 962 -14.81 -12.68 1.29
CA VAL A 962 -15.50 -11.40 1.07
C VAL A 962 -16.81 -11.34 1.87
N LEU A 963 -17.62 -12.41 1.82
CA LEU A 963 -18.87 -12.48 2.57
C LEU A 963 -18.64 -12.46 4.08
N ASP A 964 -17.63 -13.16 4.59
CA ASP A 964 -17.29 -13.20 6.01
C ASP A 964 -16.89 -11.81 6.53
N LYS A 965 -16.10 -11.06 5.72
CA LYS A 965 -15.70 -9.68 6.04
C LYS A 965 -16.89 -8.73 6.10
N VAL A 966 -17.85 -8.85 5.18
CA VAL A 966 -19.05 -8.00 5.16
C VAL A 966 -20.03 -8.39 6.26
N THR A 967 -20.23 -9.69 6.50
CA THR A 967 -21.17 -10.24 7.51
C THR A 967 -20.78 -9.89 8.95
N ALA A 968 -19.50 -9.60 9.17
CA ALA A 968 -19.02 -9.01 10.42
C ALA A 968 -19.70 -7.66 10.72
N LEU A 969 -20.00 -6.88 9.67
CA LEU A 969 -20.59 -5.56 9.75
C LEU A 969 -22.10 -5.62 9.50
N ALA A 970 -22.56 -6.05 8.32
CA ALA A 970 -23.95 -5.95 7.89
C ALA A 970 -24.57 -7.30 7.49
N THR A 971 -25.87 -7.31 7.20
CA THR A 971 -26.57 -8.45 6.59
C THR A 971 -26.47 -8.34 5.05
N ILE A 972 -26.42 -9.46 4.33
CA ILE A 972 -26.24 -9.50 2.88
C ILE A 972 -27.48 -10.12 2.21
N ASP A 973 -27.90 -9.54 1.08
CA ASP A 973 -28.91 -10.06 0.14
C ASP A 973 -28.17 -10.48 -1.14
N LEU A 974 -28.07 -11.79 -1.39
CA LEU A 974 -27.22 -12.40 -2.43
C LEU A 974 -27.93 -12.56 -3.78
#